data_AF-A0A9X2FCD4-F1
#
_entry.id   AF-A0A9X2FCD4-F1
#
_cell.length_a   1.000
_cell.length_b   1.000
_cell.length_c   1.000
_cell.angle_alpha   90.00
_cell.angle_beta   90.00
_cell.angle_gamma   90.00
#
_symmetry.space_group_name_H-M   'P 1'
#
loop_
_entity.id
_entity.type
_entity.pdbx_description
1 polymer ?
#
loop_
_entity_poly.entity_id
_entity_poly.type
_entity_poly.pdbx_seq_one_letter_code
_entity_poly.pdbx_strand_id
1 'polypeptide(L)'
;MPNRHRNAMLLTLPLLMLPVVLAVAVGTTGCGNDTRKTTAGGRVGKSAASNQKSQTLLTTAANQLADLPNQSITELKPPSVILDASQSSDGKDVEAELTLLPGAERPVYVLRVPERNGRFSEVGIRPGDLVKWYADRQSELENEFRAGSGGLTPEQLRQIMQLPEEEREKVDIEIDRELNTIEGDIVSVSVFEVPVAQVVDSNTLMVDFSVLSEEQQIRLPFDTLFKPGEDTTFRLEVIRYRDSRLEDLVDDLRKYAARGAPLLGWEPSPDQQGVEQIVERLNQWLRQTAATVEWQPTSLLEKLPQSLRDDEELQLLASEKALDRNAFSLPTEEQRVIQAQGYEGRLLQEASWARDISNRVTEGEQDDVRRIDRIFDWVVRNVQLDEPNSSLPTYRPWQSLMHGHATAEGRAWVFAQLCRQQDVPVVVVRAGGEDGPLWCGALIDGQVRLYDPQLGLAIQNAEGNTASLAEVIEDPTLLATLDLDDAPYLPEGTELDSLEAHIVAGPFALSRRAALLEFRLAGEDSLLLHVDADKLAKLLEEVPGISEVSLWDYPFETIALQLHGPEGMASSDVRRIRVLAAREFEPFVHKPLLWKARLLAFRGSSGQLIDASRGNLETSMHDLRDAGRAYTSERVRPTDDKIEALKADDARRAWEGAKANATYWQGLLSYERGDYQVSSNWLEKSAALAKEKVDSSNDDAAAAWGKWHDGAIYNRARALEAMGQIDQARELLESSEGPQAVGNRLRARRLATQTQEDAAESE
;
A
#
# COMPACT_ATOMS: atom_id res chain seq x y z
N MET A 1 72.31 12.69 -26.72
CA MET A 1 72.23 13.91 -27.56
C MET A 1 71.54 13.53 -28.88
N PRO A 2 70.80 14.44 -29.50
CA PRO A 2 70.55 15.82 -29.05
C PRO A 2 69.05 16.17 -29.02
N ASN A 3 68.56 17.17 -28.29
CA ASN A 3 69.00 17.94 -27.14
C ASN A 3 67.86 18.95 -26.84
N ARG A 4 67.49 19.04 -25.56
CA ARG A 4 67.37 20.28 -24.73
C ARG A 4 66.59 21.49 -25.29
N HIS A 5 65.64 22.07 -24.53
CA HIS A 5 65.84 22.84 -23.29
C HIS A 5 64.52 22.90 -22.46
N ARG A 6 64.49 22.61 -21.13
CA ARG A 6 64.73 23.47 -19.92
C ARG A 6 63.63 24.54 -19.70
N ASN A 7 62.95 24.69 -18.54
CA ASN A 7 63.31 24.72 -17.09
C ASN A 7 62.15 24.10 -16.22
N ALA A 8 62.32 23.35 -15.11
CA ALA A 8 62.83 23.64 -13.74
C ALA A 8 62.05 24.79 -13.04
N MET A 9 61.40 24.66 -11.86
CA MET A 9 61.92 24.23 -10.54
C MET A 9 60.78 24.10 -9.49
N LEU A 10 60.86 23.06 -8.62
CA LEU A 10 60.67 23.02 -7.13
C LEU A 10 59.32 23.43 -6.49
N LEU A 11 58.83 22.90 -5.36
CA LEU A 11 59.43 22.25 -4.16
C LEU A 11 58.30 21.54 -3.34
N THR A 12 58.49 20.26 -2.93
CA THR A 12 58.18 19.63 -1.60
C THR A 12 56.74 19.42 -1.08
N LEU A 13 56.35 18.38 -0.31
CA LEU A 13 56.96 17.25 0.46
C LEU A 13 55.82 16.19 0.76
N PRO A 14 56.09 14.97 1.29
CA PRO A 14 55.33 13.74 1.01
C PRO A 14 54.56 13.10 2.18
N LEU A 15 53.83 12.02 1.83
CA LEU A 15 53.20 11.00 2.67
C LEU A 15 54.20 9.96 3.24
N LEU A 16 53.76 9.31 4.33
CA LEU A 16 54.06 7.95 4.85
C LEU A 16 55.32 7.69 5.70
N MET A 17 55.11 7.21 6.94
CA MET A 17 55.35 5.80 7.36
C MET A 17 55.07 5.56 8.87
N LEU A 18 54.37 4.47 9.19
CA LEU A 18 54.33 3.73 10.48
C LEU A 18 55.72 3.08 10.76
N PRO A 19 56.13 2.66 12.00
CA PRO A 19 55.48 1.53 12.72
C PRO A 19 55.59 1.47 14.29
N VAL A 20 54.65 0.70 14.89
CA VAL A 20 54.74 -0.31 15.99
C VAL A 20 55.57 -0.04 17.27
N VAL A 21 54.99 -0.26 18.47
CA VAL A 21 55.43 -1.24 19.51
C VAL A 21 54.55 -1.20 20.78
N LEU A 22 54.14 -2.41 21.20
CA LEU A 22 53.53 -2.88 22.45
C LEU A 22 54.23 -2.41 23.74
N ALA A 23 53.48 -2.11 24.80
CA ALA A 23 53.97 -2.18 26.18
C ALA A 23 53.00 -2.94 27.09
N VAL A 24 53.43 -4.15 27.45
CA VAL A 24 52.88 -5.04 28.48
C VAL A 24 53.36 -4.54 29.85
N ALA A 25 52.45 -4.38 30.80
CA ALA A 25 52.79 -4.21 32.22
C ALA A 25 52.20 -5.38 33.03
N VAL A 26 53.10 -6.27 33.44
CA VAL A 26 52.90 -7.34 34.43
C VAL A 26 52.93 -6.71 35.82
N GLY A 27 51.88 -6.91 36.61
CA GLY A 27 51.85 -6.62 38.04
C GLY A 27 51.64 -7.91 38.84
N THR A 28 52.67 -8.31 39.58
CA THR A 28 52.69 -9.50 40.44
C THR A 28 51.97 -9.30 41.77
N THR A 29 51.18 -10.32 42.13
CA THR A 29 50.75 -10.81 43.46
C THR A 29 51.08 -10.01 44.73
N GLY A 30 50.03 -9.74 45.52
CA GLY A 30 50.09 -9.61 46.97
C GLY A 30 48.85 -10.25 47.61
N CYS A 31 49.04 -11.31 48.41
CA CYS A 31 48.01 -11.90 49.26
C CYS A 31 48.07 -11.26 50.67
N GLY A 32 46.91 -10.93 51.24
CA GLY A 32 46.78 -10.58 52.65
C GLY A 32 45.41 -9.98 52.99
N ASN A 33 44.65 -10.68 53.83
CA ASN A 33 43.31 -10.38 54.38
C ASN A 33 42.99 -8.88 54.60
N ASP A 34 41.79 -8.43 54.24
CA ASP A 34 40.66 -8.30 55.18
C ASP A 34 39.44 -7.57 54.57
N THR A 35 38.27 -8.03 54.99
CA THR A 35 36.97 -7.31 55.01
C THR A 35 36.21 -7.00 53.70
N ARG A 36 35.06 -7.68 53.59
CA ARG A 36 33.88 -7.29 52.80
C ARG A 36 33.61 -5.79 52.85
N LYS A 37 33.61 -5.14 51.68
CA LYS A 37 32.71 -4.02 51.37
C LYS A 37 32.22 -4.13 49.93
N THR A 38 31.03 -4.71 49.79
CA THR A 38 30.18 -4.60 48.60
C THR A 38 29.67 -3.16 48.50
N THR A 39 30.25 -2.34 47.64
CA THR A 39 29.62 -1.07 47.24
C THR A 39 30.05 -0.64 45.83
N ALA A 40 29.05 -0.33 45.01
CA ALA A 40 29.09 0.62 43.88
C ALA A 40 29.61 0.19 42.49
N GLY A 41 29.58 -1.10 42.12
CA GLY A 41 29.75 -1.54 40.71
C GLY A 41 28.46 -1.67 39.88
N GLY A 42 27.29 -1.63 40.53
CA GLY A 42 26.02 -2.09 39.93
C GLY A 42 25.27 -1.09 39.04
N ARG A 43 25.66 0.19 38.97
CA ARG A 43 24.93 1.21 38.20
C ARG A 43 25.45 1.38 36.77
N VAL A 44 26.77 1.26 36.57
CA VAL A 44 27.39 1.36 35.23
C VAL A 44 27.08 0.13 34.37
N GLY A 45 27.09 -1.08 34.97
CA GLY A 45 26.75 -2.32 34.26
C GLY A 45 25.28 -2.43 33.84
N LYS A 46 24.35 -1.83 34.61
CA LYS A 46 22.91 -1.82 34.26
C LYS A 46 22.60 -0.87 33.09
N SER A 47 23.26 0.28 33.02
CA SER A 47 23.08 1.24 31.92
C SER A 47 23.64 0.70 30.60
N ALA A 48 24.84 0.08 30.62
CA ALA A 48 25.42 -0.54 29.43
C ALA A 48 24.57 -1.72 28.91
N ALA A 49 24.09 -2.61 29.80
CA ALA A 49 23.23 -3.72 29.43
C ALA A 49 21.85 -3.26 28.90
N SER A 50 21.29 -2.18 29.46
CA SER A 50 20.04 -1.58 28.98
C SER A 50 20.19 -0.96 27.60
N ASN A 51 21.29 -0.23 27.35
CA ASN A 51 21.58 0.36 26.04
C ASN A 51 21.81 -0.72 24.97
N GLN A 52 22.52 -1.80 25.32
CA GLN A 52 22.72 -2.93 24.43
C GLN A 52 21.38 -3.60 24.05
N LYS A 53 20.51 -3.86 25.04
CA LYS A 53 19.18 -4.43 24.80
C LYS A 53 18.30 -3.53 23.92
N SER A 54 18.32 -2.21 24.18
CA SER A 54 17.62 -1.22 23.36
C SER A 54 18.13 -1.24 21.91
N GLN A 55 19.44 -1.26 21.70
CA GLN A 55 20.00 -1.35 20.35
C GLN A 55 19.60 -2.66 19.64
N THR A 56 19.61 -3.79 20.35
CA THR A 56 19.14 -5.07 19.77
C THR A 56 17.68 -5.03 19.33
N LEU A 57 16.79 -4.39 20.10
CA LEU A 57 15.39 -4.23 19.70
C LEU A 57 15.25 -3.40 18.41
N LEU A 58 15.99 -2.29 18.32
CA LEU A 58 15.98 -1.42 17.14
C LEU A 58 16.51 -2.14 15.90
N THR A 59 17.68 -2.80 16.00
CA THR A 59 18.25 -3.59 14.90
C THR A 59 17.32 -4.75 14.50
N THR A 60 16.64 -5.37 15.46
CA THR A 60 15.65 -6.41 15.14
C THR A 60 14.47 -5.84 14.35
N ALA A 61 13.95 -4.68 14.75
CA ALA A 61 12.86 -4.01 14.04
C ALA A 61 13.28 -3.59 12.61
N ALA A 62 14.48 -3.02 12.45
CA ALA A 62 15.03 -2.65 11.14
C ALA A 62 15.22 -3.87 10.22
N ASN A 63 15.81 -4.96 10.74
CA ASN A 63 15.95 -6.21 10.00
C ASN A 63 14.58 -6.81 9.61
N GLN A 64 13.59 -6.74 10.51
CA GLN A 64 12.24 -7.20 10.20
C GLN A 64 11.60 -6.37 9.09
N LEU A 65 11.78 -5.04 9.11
CA LEU A 65 11.29 -4.12 8.09
C LEU A 65 11.87 -4.47 6.70
N ALA A 66 13.18 -4.68 6.61
CA ALA A 66 13.86 -5.07 5.37
C ALA A 66 13.47 -6.47 4.86
N ASP A 67 13.04 -7.36 5.75
CA ASP A 67 12.66 -8.74 5.45
C ASP A 67 11.14 -8.97 5.31
N LEU A 68 10.31 -7.92 5.40
CA LEU A 68 8.86 -8.02 5.20
C LEU A 68 8.42 -8.76 3.92
N PRO A 69 9.10 -8.61 2.74
CA PRO A 69 8.75 -9.39 1.56
C PRO A 69 8.85 -10.91 1.76
N ASN A 70 9.74 -11.37 2.64
CA ASN A 70 9.91 -12.79 2.94
C ASN A 70 8.98 -13.27 4.05
N GLN A 71 8.53 -12.38 4.93
CA GLN A 71 7.53 -12.67 5.96
C GLN A 71 6.10 -12.69 5.42
N SER A 72 5.87 -12.15 4.21
CA SER A 72 4.57 -12.17 3.54
C SER A 72 4.04 -13.59 3.39
N ILE A 73 2.82 -13.82 3.87
CA ILE A 73 2.14 -15.12 3.77
C ILE A 73 1.68 -15.32 2.33
N THR A 74 2.42 -16.09 1.55
CA THR A 74 2.09 -16.30 0.13
C THR A 74 1.26 -17.55 -0.15
N GLU A 75 1.31 -18.55 0.74
CA GLU A 75 0.60 -19.82 0.59
C GLU A 75 -0.78 -19.79 1.25
N LEU A 76 -1.66 -18.93 0.75
CA LEU A 76 -3.09 -19.06 1.02
C LEU A 76 -3.68 -20.01 -0.02
N LYS A 77 -4.24 -21.13 0.42
CA LYS A 77 -4.92 -22.09 -0.48
C LYS A 77 -6.41 -21.79 -0.41
N PRO A 78 -7.07 -21.47 -1.55
CA PRO A 78 -8.51 -21.25 -1.56
C PRO A 78 -9.23 -22.52 -1.10
N PRO A 79 -10.47 -22.39 -0.57
CA PRO A 79 -11.29 -23.54 -0.26
C PRO A 79 -11.47 -24.40 -1.52
N SER A 80 -11.19 -25.69 -1.41
CA SER A 80 -11.43 -26.63 -2.50
C SER A 80 -12.77 -27.31 -2.29
N VAL A 81 -13.65 -27.26 -3.28
CA VAL A 81 -14.88 -28.07 -3.30
C VAL A 81 -14.47 -29.54 -3.37
N ILE A 82 -14.81 -30.29 -2.32
CA ILE A 82 -14.61 -31.74 -2.25
C ILE A 82 -15.83 -32.45 -2.84
N LEU A 83 -17.02 -31.89 -2.61
CA LEU A 83 -18.28 -32.45 -3.06
C LEU A 83 -19.23 -31.35 -3.52
N ASP A 84 -19.65 -31.45 -4.77
CA ASP A 84 -20.81 -30.79 -5.36
C ASP A 84 -21.48 -31.78 -6.34
N ALA A 85 -22.45 -31.30 -7.14
CA ALA A 85 -23.13 -32.12 -8.14
C ALA A 85 -22.20 -32.86 -9.11
N SER A 86 -21.05 -32.27 -9.45
CA SER A 86 -20.10 -32.91 -10.38
C SER A 86 -19.39 -34.12 -9.76
N GLN A 87 -19.31 -34.17 -8.42
CA GLN A 87 -18.61 -35.21 -7.68
C GLN A 87 -19.54 -36.24 -7.01
N SER A 88 -20.86 -36.03 -7.09
CA SER A 88 -21.87 -36.98 -6.65
C SER A 88 -21.86 -38.25 -7.52
N SER A 89 -22.46 -39.34 -7.04
CA SER A 89 -22.44 -40.61 -7.80
C SER A 89 -23.27 -40.61 -9.07
N ASP A 90 -24.19 -39.66 -9.20
CA ASP A 90 -25.18 -39.59 -10.28
C ASP A 90 -25.12 -38.28 -11.08
N GLY A 91 -24.17 -37.38 -10.77
CA GLY A 91 -24.00 -36.10 -11.45
C GLY A 91 -25.07 -35.06 -11.11
N LYS A 92 -25.91 -35.32 -10.09
CA LYS A 92 -26.96 -34.41 -9.61
C LYS A 92 -26.56 -33.76 -8.29
N ASP A 93 -27.26 -32.70 -7.91
CA ASP A 93 -27.11 -32.04 -6.62
C ASP A 93 -27.22 -33.06 -5.47
N VAL A 94 -26.38 -32.88 -4.44
CA VAL A 94 -26.41 -33.70 -3.24
C VAL A 94 -27.43 -33.07 -2.29
N GLU A 95 -28.58 -33.73 -2.15
CA GLU A 95 -29.64 -33.26 -1.25
C GLU A 95 -29.57 -34.00 0.09
N ALA A 96 -29.52 -33.26 1.20
CA ALA A 96 -29.38 -33.79 2.54
C ALA A 96 -30.55 -33.38 3.45
N GLU A 97 -30.92 -34.27 4.36
CA GLU A 97 -31.84 -34.04 5.47
C GLU A 97 -31.03 -33.84 6.75
N LEU A 98 -31.42 -32.86 7.59
CA LEU A 98 -30.85 -32.66 8.91
C LEU A 98 -31.71 -33.37 9.97
N THR A 99 -31.09 -34.23 10.78
CA THR A 99 -31.77 -34.98 11.84
C THR A 99 -31.00 -34.90 13.16
N LEU A 100 -31.69 -35.05 14.29
CA LEU A 100 -31.04 -35.21 15.60
C LEU A 100 -30.79 -36.68 15.88
N LEU A 101 -29.59 -37.02 16.36
CA LEU A 101 -29.26 -38.38 16.77
C LEU A 101 -30.09 -38.76 18.01
N PRO A 102 -30.97 -39.79 17.94
CA PRO A 102 -31.82 -40.16 19.06
C PRO A 102 -30.98 -40.69 20.24
N GLY A 103 -31.23 -40.17 21.45
CA GLY A 103 -30.64 -40.69 22.69
C GLY A 103 -29.25 -40.14 23.05
N ALA A 104 -28.76 -39.10 22.39
CA ALA A 104 -27.56 -38.39 22.81
C ALA A 104 -27.84 -37.44 24.00
N GLU A 105 -26.91 -37.34 24.96
CA GLU A 105 -27.03 -36.43 26.13
C GLU A 105 -26.96 -34.94 25.75
N ARG A 106 -26.48 -34.62 24.54
CA ARG A 106 -26.43 -33.29 23.93
C ARG A 106 -26.97 -33.38 22.49
N PRO A 107 -27.52 -32.30 21.92
CA PRO A 107 -27.98 -32.33 20.53
C PRO A 107 -26.80 -32.62 19.60
N VAL A 108 -26.85 -33.80 18.97
CA VAL A 108 -25.90 -34.21 17.94
C VAL A 108 -26.65 -34.20 16.62
N TYR A 109 -26.18 -33.38 15.69
CA TYR A 109 -26.82 -33.19 14.41
C TYR A 109 -26.20 -34.09 13.35
N VAL A 110 -27.07 -34.74 12.57
CA VAL A 110 -26.71 -35.72 11.55
C VAL A 110 -27.31 -35.31 10.22
N LEU A 111 -26.46 -35.09 9.23
CA LEU A 111 -26.84 -34.89 7.84
C LEU A 111 -26.90 -36.23 7.12
N ARG A 112 -28.02 -36.51 6.48
CA ARG A 112 -28.23 -37.76 5.73
C ARG A 112 -28.66 -37.45 4.31
N VAL A 113 -28.02 -38.07 3.32
CA VAL A 113 -28.36 -37.94 1.89
C VAL A 113 -29.28 -39.10 1.48
N PRO A 114 -30.60 -38.89 1.33
CA PRO A 114 -31.56 -39.99 1.10
C PRO A 114 -31.36 -40.69 -0.25
N GLU A 115 -31.03 -39.90 -1.28
CA GLU A 115 -30.74 -40.36 -2.65
C GLU A 115 -29.44 -41.17 -2.77
N ARG A 116 -28.67 -41.24 -1.68
CA ARG A 116 -27.41 -42.00 -1.56
C ARG A 116 -26.34 -41.61 -2.59
N ASN A 117 -26.39 -40.38 -3.09
CA ASN A 117 -25.43 -39.87 -4.06
C ASN A 117 -24.27 -39.05 -3.45
N GLY A 118 -24.16 -38.97 -2.11
CA GLY A 118 -23.21 -38.09 -1.41
C GLY A 118 -21.74 -38.55 -1.44
N ARG A 119 -21.47 -39.87 -1.53
CA ARG A 119 -20.12 -40.45 -1.65
C ARG A 119 -19.07 -39.96 -0.64
N PHE A 120 -19.48 -39.54 0.56
CA PHE A 120 -18.65 -38.76 1.48
C PHE A 120 -17.28 -39.39 1.79
N SER A 121 -17.23 -40.69 2.06
CA SER A 121 -15.99 -41.40 2.35
C SER A 121 -15.09 -41.59 1.12
N GLU A 122 -15.67 -41.68 -0.08
CA GLU A 122 -14.99 -41.97 -1.34
C GLU A 122 -14.37 -40.72 -1.97
N VAL A 123 -15.06 -39.57 -1.87
CA VAL A 123 -14.53 -38.27 -2.27
C VAL A 123 -13.54 -37.70 -1.24
N GLY A 124 -13.36 -38.41 -0.12
CA GLY A 124 -12.33 -38.14 0.88
C GLY A 124 -12.67 -36.97 1.80
N ILE A 125 -13.95 -36.79 2.13
CA ILE A 125 -14.41 -35.88 3.19
C ILE A 125 -13.89 -36.40 4.54
N ARG A 126 -13.54 -35.49 5.45
CA ARG A 126 -12.93 -35.77 6.75
C ARG A 126 -13.45 -34.79 7.80
N PRO A 127 -13.27 -35.10 9.11
CA PRO A 127 -13.51 -34.13 10.16
C PRO A 127 -12.77 -32.81 9.92
N GLY A 128 -13.45 -31.69 10.10
CA GLY A 128 -12.95 -30.33 9.87
C GLY A 128 -13.22 -29.75 8.47
N ASP A 129 -13.71 -30.55 7.50
CA ASP A 129 -14.24 -29.99 6.25
C ASP A 129 -15.54 -29.23 6.54
N LEU A 130 -15.87 -28.19 5.76
CA LEU A 130 -17.10 -27.42 5.95
C LEU A 130 -18.19 -27.86 4.99
N VAL A 131 -19.39 -28.04 5.55
CA VAL A 131 -20.62 -28.26 4.81
C VAL A 131 -21.27 -26.91 4.54
N LYS A 132 -21.42 -26.55 3.27
CA LYS A 132 -22.27 -25.47 2.78
C LYS A 132 -23.68 -25.96 2.60
N TRP A 133 -24.60 -25.36 3.35
CA TRP A 133 -26.02 -25.65 3.33
C TRP A 133 -26.79 -24.46 2.75
N TYR A 134 -27.57 -24.69 1.69
CA TYR A 134 -28.43 -23.68 1.04
C TYR A 134 -29.88 -23.82 1.53
N ALA A 135 -30.36 -22.87 2.33
CA ALA A 135 -31.64 -22.92 3.03
C ALA A 135 -32.71 -21.98 2.45
N ASP A 136 -33.03 -22.08 1.16
CA ASP A 136 -34.34 -21.70 0.59
C ASP A 136 -34.39 -22.16 -0.89
N ARG A 137 -35.53 -22.71 -1.34
CA ARG A 137 -35.74 -23.14 -2.75
C ARG A 137 -36.82 -22.30 -3.44
N GLN A 138 -37.48 -21.34 -2.77
CA GLN A 138 -38.76 -20.79 -3.25
C GLN A 138 -38.83 -19.25 -3.44
N SER A 139 -37.76 -18.49 -3.25
CA SER A 139 -37.77 -17.01 -3.32
C SER A 139 -37.23 -16.42 -4.63
N GLU A 140 -37.27 -17.16 -5.74
CA GLU A 140 -36.78 -16.71 -7.06
C GLU A 140 -37.72 -15.75 -7.84
N LEU A 141 -38.85 -15.29 -7.29
CA LEU A 141 -39.89 -14.65 -8.14
C LEU A 141 -40.55 -13.33 -7.71
N GLU A 142 -40.25 -12.69 -6.59
CA GLU A 142 -40.93 -11.41 -6.27
C GLU A 142 -40.00 -10.35 -5.66
N ASN A 143 -39.43 -9.52 -6.54
CA ASN A 143 -39.05 -8.14 -6.24
C ASN A 143 -40.30 -7.26 -6.20
N GLU A 144 -40.52 -6.52 -5.11
CA GLU A 144 -41.01 -5.13 -5.12
C GLU A 144 -41.14 -4.60 -3.68
N PHE A 145 -40.24 -3.72 -3.22
CA PHE A 145 -40.61 -2.38 -2.72
C PHE A 145 -39.39 -1.49 -2.42
N ARG A 146 -39.58 -0.19 -2.63
CA ARG A 146 -38.58 0.90 -2.64
C ARG A 146 -38.11 1.36 -1.25
N ALA A 147 -36.84 1.79 -1.24
CA ALA A 147 -36.24 2.96 -0.57
C ALA A 147 -36.18 3.06 0.97
N GLY A 148 -34.93 3.13 1.47
CA GLY A 148 -34.53 4.10 2.51
C GLY A 148 -33.97 3.51 3.80
N SER A 149 -32.65 3.61 4.03
CA SER A 149 -32.03 4.28 5.20
C SER A 149 -30.52 3.98 5.28
N GLY A 150 -29.75 4.97 5.72
CA GLY A 150 -28.29 5.05 5.58
C GLY A 150 -27.49 4.27 6.62
N GLY A 151 -26.22 4.03 6.27
CA GLY A 151 -25.23 3.42 7.18
C GLY A 151 -25.02 4.22 8.47
N LEU A 152 -24.49 3.53 9.48
CA LEU A 152 -24.20 4.08 10.81
C LEU A 152 -23.32 5.33 10.72
N THR A 153 -23.66 6.36 11.49
CA THR A 153 -22.81 7.53 11.67
C THR A 153 -21.57 7.18 12.51
N PRO A 154 -20.46 7.93 12.39
CA PRO A 154 -19.28 7.75 13.23
C PRO A 154 -19.60 7.78 14.74
N GLU A 155 -20.59 8.58 15.14
CA GLU A 155 -21.03 8.71 16.53
C GLU A 155 -21.83 7.49 17.02
N GLN A 156 -22.61 6.86 16.13
CA GLN A 156 -23.25 5.57 16.40
C GLN A 156 -22.21 4.45 16.51
N LEU A 157 -21.21 4.43 15.63
CA LEU A 157 -20.09 3.49 15.71
C LEU A 157 -19.31 3.64 17.04
N ARG A 158 -19.08 4.86 17.52
CA ARG A 158 -18.45 5.09 18.84
C ARG A 158 -19.28 4.54 19.99
N GLN A 159 -20.59 4.78 20.00
CA GLN A 159 -21.48 4.27 21.04
C GLN A 159 -21.52 2.74 21.08
N ILE A 160 -21.49 2.10 19.91
CA ILE A 160 -21.41 0.64 19.78
C ILE A 160 -20.06 0.17 20.28
N MET A 161 -18.96 0.75 19.80
CA MET A 161 -17.60 0.33 20.15
C MET A 161 -17.22 0.54 21.63
N GLN A 162 -17.97 1.38 22.37
CA GLN A 162 -17.84 1.57 23.82
C GLN A 162 -18.59 0.52 24.65
N LEU A 163 -19.43 -0.33 24.04
CA LEU A 163 -20.11 -1.42 24.73
C LEU A 163 -19.11 -2.52 25.15
N PRO A 164 -19.39 -3.27 26.23
CA PRO A 164 -18.72 -4.54 26.51
C PRO A 164 -18.74 -5.46 25.28
N GLU A 165 -17.73 -6.30 25.08
CA GLU A 165 -17.61 -7.20 23.91
C GLU A 165 -18.90 -8.02 23.65
N GLU A 166 -19.54 -8.54 24.69
CA GLU A 166 -20.81 -9.28 24.62
C GLU A 166 -22.03 -8.41 24.22
N GLU A 167 -21.98 -7.09 24.42
CA GLU A 167 -23.04 -6.15 24.02
C GLU A 167 -22.75 -5.54 22.65
N ARG A 168 -21.47 -5.36 22.28
CA ARG A 168 -21.02 -5.06 20.91
C ARG A 168 -21.49 -6.11 19.94
N GLU A 169 -21.32 -7.38 20.31
CA GLU A 169 -21.74 -8.53 19.52
C GLU A 169 -23.26 -8.54 19.32
N LYS A 170 -24.06 -8.15 20.33
CA LYS A 170 -25.53 -8.07 20.22
C LYS A 170 -26.03 -6.91 19.35
N VAL A 171 -25.34 -5.77 19.37
CA VAL A 171 -25.70 -4.63 18.54
C VAL A 171 -25.26 -4.86 17.09
N ASP A 172 -24.10 -5.49 16.88
CA ASP A 172 -23.67 -5.98 15.57
C ASP A 172 -24.71 -6.94 14.95
N ILE A 173 -25.30 -7.83 15.76
CA ILE A 173 -26.39 -8.74 15.35
C ILE A 173 -27.64 -7.97 14.89
N GLU A 174 -28.00 -6.88 15.58
CA GLU A 174 -29.21 -6.10 15.26
C GLU A 174 -29.02 -5.23 14.01
N ILE A 175 -27.81 -4.73 13.78
CA ILE A 175 -27.42 -3.97 12.58
C ILE A 175 -27.31 -4.87 11.35
N ASP A 176 -26.67 -6.04 11.46
CA ASP A 176 -26.60 -6.99 10.35
C ASP A 176 -28.00 -7.49 9.98
N ARG A 177 -28.95 -7.52 10.93
CA ARG A 177 -30.37 -7.81 10.66
C ARG A 177 -31.06 -6.70 9.87
N GLU A 178 -30.84 -5.42 10.21
CA GLU A 178 -31.41 -4.27 9.49
C GLU A 178 -30.79 -4.06 8.10
N LEU A 179 -29.48 -4.26 7.95
CA LEU A 179 -28.76 -4.10 6.67
C LEU A 179 -29.12 -5.20 5.66
N ASN A 180 -29.35 -6.44 6.12
CA ASN A 180 -29.84 -7.52 5.26
C ASN A 180 -31.29 -7.31 4.79
N THR A 181 -32.02 -6.37 5.39
CA THR A 181 -33.37 -5.97 4.94
C THR A 181 -33.36 -4.77 3.98
N ILE A 182 -32.23 -4.09 3.76
CA ILE A 182 -32.13 -2.86 2.97
C ILE A 182 -31.00 -2.95 1.93
N GLU A 183 -31.23 -3.66 0.82
CA GLU A 183 -30.75 -3.37 -0.55
C GLU A 183 -31.12 -4.54 -1.46
N GLY A 184 -31.90 -4.25 -2.51
CA GLY A 184 -32.29 -5.21 -3.54
C GLY A 184 -31.17 -5.44 -4.54
N ASP A 185 -30.76 -6.70 -4.66
CA ASP A 185 -30.25 -7.44 -5.83
C ASP A 185 -29.39 -8.67 -5.45
N ILE A 186 -29.33 -9.02 -4.17
CA ILE A 186 -28.86 -10.36 -3.78
C ILE A 186 -30.08 -11.16 -3.36
N VAL A 187 -30.45 -12.15 -4.17
CA VAL A 187 -31.20 -13.32 -3.71
C VAL A 187 -30.37 -13.92 -2.58
N SER A 188 -30.66 -13.58 -1.32
CA SER A 188 -29.96 -14.18 -0.19
C SER A 188 -30.47 -15.61 -0.03
N VAL A 189 -29.85 -16.54 -0.77
CA VAL A 189 -29.90 -17.94 -0.35
C VAL A 189 -29.19 -17.96 1.00
N SER A 190 -29.91 -18.31 2.07
CA SER A 190 -29.28 -18.44 3.39
C SER A 190 -28.29 -19.59 3.32
N VAL A 191 -27.00 -19.27 3.16
CA VAL A 191 -25.93 -20.27 3.12
C VAL A 191 -25.33 -20.39 4.52
N PHE A 192 -25.38 -21.59 5.10
CA PHE A 192 -24.77 -21.88 6.38
C PHE A 192 -23.54 -22.77 6.18
N GLU A 193 -22.42 -22.46 6.83
CA GLU A 193 -21.18 -23.23 6.78
C GLU A 193 -20.95 -23.95 8.11
N VAL A 194 -21.00 -25.28 8.14
CA VAL A 194 -20.90 -26.08 9.38
C VAL A 194 -19.82 -27.13 9.25
N PRO A 195 -18.87 -27.25 10.20
CA PRO A 195 -17.82 -28.24 10.11
C PRO A 195 -18.36 -29.66 10.29
N VAL A 196 -17.81 -30.57 9.50
CA VAL A 196 -17.97 -32.01 9.67
C VAL A 196 -17.27 -32.40 10.97
N ALA A 197 -18.04 -32.85 11.95
CA ALA A 197 -17.53 -33.42 13.19
C ALA A 197 -17.00 -34.84 12.94
N GLN A 198 -17.76 -35.63 12.17
CA GLN A 198 -17.43 -37.02 11.86
C GLN A 198 -18.07 -37.46 10.55
N VAL A 199 -17.35 -38.25 9.75
CA VAL A 199 -17.93 -38.99 8.62
C VAL A 199 -18.40 -40.35 9.12
N VAL A 200 -19.71 -40.59 9.11
CA VAL A 200 -20.30 -41.84 9.62
C VAL A 200 -20.25 -42.93 8.55
N ASP A 201 -20.69 -42.61 7.33
CA ASP A 201 -20.60 -43.46 6.15
C ASP A 201 -20.64 -42.61 4.86
N SER A 202 -20.75 -43.25 3.69
CA SER A 202 -20.76 -42.56 2.39
C SER A 202 -21.92 -41.58 2.17
N ASN A 203 -22.95 -41.57 3.01
CA ASN A 203 -24.13 -40.70 2.86
C ASN A 203 -24.60 -40.07 4.17
N THR A 204 -23.80 -40.21 5.23
CA THR A 204 -24.14 -39.70 6.56
C THR A 204 -22.95 -38.96 7.17
N LEU A 205 -23.15 -37.69 7.55
CA LEU A 205 -22.19 -36.86 8.28
C LEU A 205 -22.77 -36.47 9.63
N MET A 206 -21.92 -36.40 10.65
CA MET A 206 -22.20 -35.64 11.85
C MET A 206 -21.55 -34.27 11.69
N VAL A 207 -22.27 -33.23 12.04
CA VAL A 207 -21.81 -31.84 11.94
C VAL A 207 -21.87 -31.16 13.30
N ASP A 208 -20.89 -30.28 13.54
CA ASP A 208 -20.78 -29.56 14.80
C ASP A 208 -21.37 -28.16 14.64
N PHE A 209 -22.59 -27.96 15.13
CA PHE A 209 -23.23 -26.64 15.15
C PHE A 209 -22.75 -25.78 16.32
N SER A 210 -21.98 -26.32 17.27
CA SER A 210 -21.51 -25.55 18.43
C SER A 210 -20.43 -24.52 18.08
N VAL A 211 -19.83 -24.63 16.89
CA VAL A 211 -18.87 -23.65 16.37
C VAL A 211 -19.54 -22.44 15.71
N LEU A 212 -20.85 -22.51 15.44
CA LEU A 212 -21.59 -21.38 14.90
C LEU A 212 -21.79 -20.35 15.99
N SER A 213 -21.68 -19.06 15.65
CA SER A 213 -21.99 -17.98 16.59
C SER A 213 -23.44 -18.08 17.09
N GLU A 214 -23.75 -17.47 18.23
CA GLU A 214 -25.15 -17.41 18.71
C GLU A 214 -26.09 -16.82 17.63
N GLU A 215 -25.60 -15.85 16.86
CA GLU A 215 -26.29 -15.27 15.70
C GLU A 215 -26.66 -16.32 14.63
N GLN A 216 -25.68 -17.12 14.21
CA GLN A 216 -25.87 -18.14 13.20
C GLN A 216 -26.82 -19.23 13.70
N GLN A 217 -26.71 -19.64 14.97
CA GLN A 217 -27.60 -20.63 15.58
C GLN A 217 -29.06 -20.16 15.65
N ILE A 218 -29.31 -18.87 15.90
CA ILE A 218 -30.65 -18.26 15.91
C ILE A 218 -31.27 -18.19 14.50
N ARG A 219 -30.43 -17.98 13.47
CA ARG A 219 -30.86 -17.91 12.07
C ARG A 219 -31.17 -19.27 11.46
N LEU A 220 -30.76 -20.38 12.09
CA LEU A 220 -31.06 -21.71 11.57
C LEU A 220 -32.56 -21.97 11.62
N PRO A 221 -33.20 -22.37 10.51
CA PRO A 221 -34.61 -22.72 10.43
C PRO A 221 -34.93 -24.05 11.13
N PHE A 222 -34.49 -24.25 12.38
CA PHE A 222 -34.72 -25.50 13.12
C PHE A 222 -36.22 -25.81 13.24
N ASP A 223 -37.07 -24.80 13.42
CA ASP A 223 -38.52 -24.95 13.54
C ASP A 223 -39.21 -25.39 12.24
N THR A 224 -38.59 -25.20 11.08
CA THR A 224 -39.09 -25.65 9.76
C THR A 224 -38.43 -26.94 9.31
N LEU A 225 -37.17 -27.18 9.65
CA LEU A 225 -36.43 -28.41 9.32
C LEU A 225 -36.89 -29.65 10.08
N PHE A 226 -37.50 -29.49 11.26
CA PHE A 226 -37.99 -30.60 12.06
C PHE A 226 -39.52 -30.79 11.96
N LYS A 227 -40.19 -30.16 10.97
CA LYS A 227 -41.63 -30.36 10.75
C LYS A 227 -41.91 -31.75 10.16
N PRO A 228 -42.67 -32.62 10.84
CA PRO A 228 -42.97 -33.94 10.32
C PRO A 228 -43.90 -33.86 9.10
N GLY A 229 -43.44 -34.30 7.92
CA GLY A 229 -44.27 -34.50 6.74
C GLY A 229 -44.09 -33.52 5.56
N GLU A 230 -43.16 -32.58 5.65
CA GLU A 230 -42.72 -31.73 4.52
C GLU A 230 -41.36 -32.22 3.97
N ASP A 231 -41.08 -31.93 2.69
CA ASP A 231 -39.81 -32.28 2.04
C ASP A 231 -38.71 -31.34 2.55
N THR A 232 -37.98 -31.76 3.59
CA THR A 232 -36.98 -30.95 4.31
C THR A 232 -35.56 -31.15 3.76
N THR A 233 -35.42 -31.66 2.54
CA THR A 233 -34.10 -31.83 1.91
C THR A 233 -33.56 -30.46 1.46
N PHE A 234 -32.25 -30.30 1.55
CA PHE A 234 -31.56 -29.12 1.06
C PHE A 234 -30.31 -29.48 0.28
N ARG A 235 -29.91 -28.60 -0.63
CA ARG A 235 -28.66 -28.76 -1.36
C ARG A 235 -27.47 -28.60 -0.42
N LEU A 236 -26.52 -29.51 -0.57
CA LEU A 236 -25.31 -29.59 0.22
C LEU A 236 -24.08 -29.56 -0.70
N GLU A 237 -23.12 -28.70 -0.36
CA GLU A 237 -21.76 -28.74 -0.90
C GLU A 237 -20.77 -28.94 0.24
N VAL A 238 -19.66 -29.65 0.01
CA VAL A 238 -18.60 -29.79 1.02
C VAL A 238 -17.32 -29.19 0.50
N ILE A 239 -16.77 -28.25 1.25
CA ILE A 239 -15.53 -27.55 0.94
C ILE A 239 -14.49 -27.85 2.01
N ARG A 240 -13.22 -27.85 1.61
CA ARG A 240 -12.09 -27.93 2.54
C ARG A 240 -11.31 -26.64 2.49
N TYR A 241 -11.36 -25.89 3.59
CA TYR A 241 -10.37 -24.87 3.86
C TYR A 241 -9.06 -25.55 4.19
N ARG A 242 -8.03 -25.22 3.41
CA ARG A 242 -6.65 -25.61 3.74
C ARG A 242 -5.96 -24.55 4.60
N ASP A 243 -6.59 -23.37 4.74
CA ASP A 243 -6.10 -22.21 5.46
C ASP A 243 -7.26 -21.26 5.77
N SER A 244 -7.63 -21.07 7.04
CA SER A 244 -8.71 -20.15 7.46
C SER A 244 -8.31 -18.67 7.31
N ARG A 245 -7.01 -18.38 7.18
CA ARG A 245 -6.53 -16.98 7.09
C ARG A 245 -7.06 -16.26 5.86
N LEU A 246 -7.32 -16.96 4.76
CA LEU A 246 -7.90 -16.32 3.57
C LEU A 246 -9.34 -15.85 3.86
N GLU A 247 -10.09 -16.64 4.61
CA GLU A 247 -11.44 -16.29 5.05
C GLU A 247 -11.38 -15.07 5.97
N ASP A 248 -10.49 -15.09 6.98
CA ASP A 248 -10.28 -13.95 7.88
C ASP A 248 -9.98 -12.65 7.11
N LEU A 249 -9.06 -12.69 6.13
CA LEU A 249 -8.71 -11.49 5.33
C LEU A 249 -9.85 -11.02 4.42
N VAL A 250 -10.62 -11.94 3.84
CA VAL A 250 -11.79 -11.60 3.01
C VAL A 250 -12.91 -11.02 3.88
N ASP A 251 -13.12 -11.58 5.07
CA ASP A 251 -14.10 -11.09 6.02
C ASP A 251 -13.72 -9.72 6.57
N ASP A 252 -12.43 -9.47 6.83
CA ASP A 252 -11.94 -8.14 7.22
C ASP A 252 -12.19 -7.09 6.12
N LEU A 253 -11.96 -7.44 4.85
CA LEU A 253 -12.33 -6.57 3.71
C LEU A 253 -13.83 -6.29 3.67
N ARG A 254 -14.67 -7.32 3.87
CA ARG A 254 -16.14 -7.17 3.87
C ARG A 254 -16.62 -6.31 5.03
N LYS A 255 -16.06 -6.50 6.24
CA LYS A 255 -16.34 -5.69 7.42
C LYS A 255 -15.98 -4.23 7.17
N TYR A 256 -14.82 -3.95 6.58
CA TYR A 256 -14.44 -2.58 6.22
C TYR A 256 -15.40 -1.98 5.17
N ALA A 257 -15.70 -2.70 4.10
CA ALA A 257 -16.62 -2.22 3.07
C ALA A 257 -18.01 -1.88 3.64
N ALA A 258 -18.50 -2.69 4.57
CA ALA A 258 -19.78 -2.48 5.24
C ALA A 258 -19.73 -1.34 6.28
N ARG A 259 -18.79 -1.43 7.23
CA ARG A 259 -18.78 -0.65 8.49
C ARG A 259 -17.75 0.48 8.53
N GLY A 260 -16.74 0.44 7.67
CA GLY A 260 -15.62 1.38 7.66
C GLY A 260 -14.63 1.22 8.81
N ALA A 261 -14.64 0.08 9.50
CA ALA A 261 -13.75 -0.18 10.63
C ALA A 261 -12.66 -1.19 10.27
N PRO A 262 -11.40 -0.98 10.74
CA PRO A 262 -10.91 0.23 11.41
C PRO A 262 -10.86 1.42 10.44
N LEU A 263 -10.94 2.66 10.94
CA LEU A 263 -11.01 3.85 10.06
C LEU A 263 -9.70 4.02 9.27
N LEU A 264 -8.57 3.81 9.93
CA LEU A 264 -7.23 3.89 9.33
C LEU A 264 -6.53 2.53 9.38
N GLY A 265 -5.83 2.18 8.29
CA GLY A 265 -5.06 0.93 8.21
C GLY A 265 -5.93 -0.32 8.09
N TRP A 266 -7.11 -0.19 7.49
CA TRP A 266 -8.08 -1.26 7.30
C TRP A 266 -7.61 -2.39 6.38
N GLU A 267 -6.52 -2.19 5.63
CA GLU A 267 -6.06 -3.10 4.59
C GLU A 267 -5.51 -4.42 5.17
N PRO A 268 -6.20 -5.56 4.96
CA PRO A 268 -5.80 -6.86 5.50
C PRO A 268 -4.72 -7.47 4.60
N SER A 269 -3.51 -6.93 4.71
CA SER A 269 -2.40 -7.31 3.86
C SER A 269 -1.68 -8.60 4.31
N PRO A 270 -1.00 -9.32 3.38
CA PRO A 270 -0.30 -10.57 3.69
C PRO A 270 0.87 -10.48 4.68
N ASP A 271 1.37 -9.28 4.99
CA ASP A 271 2.49 -9.04 5.91
C ASP A 271 2.06 -8.31 7.20
N GLN A 272 0.75 -8.18 7.43
CA GLN A 272 0.16 -7.46 8.56
C GLN A 272 0.77 -7.85 9.91
N GLN A 273 0.91 -9.15 10.17
CA GLN A 273 1.53 -9.64 11.41
C GLN A 273 2.99 -9.15 11.58
N GLY A 274 3.74 -9.03 10.49
CA GLY A 274 5.11 -8.51 10.52
C GLY A 274 5.15 -7.03 10.90
N VAL A 275 4.25 -6.23 10.33
CA VAL A 275 4.12 -4.81 10.63
C VAL A 275 3.71 -4.56 12.09
N GLU A 276 2.78 -5.35 12.62
CA GLU A 276 2.37 -5.26 14.02
C GLU A 276 3.51 -5.62 14.98
N GLN A 277 4.30 -6.65 14.67
CA GLN A 277 5.47 -7.02 15.46
C GLN A 277 6.53 -5.91 15.47
N ILE A 278 6.75 -5.25 14.34
CA ILE A 278 7.66 -4.09 14.25
C ILE A 278 7.20 -2.99 15.20
N VAL A 279 5.91 -2.61 15.16
CA VAL A 279 5.34 -1.58 16.06
C VAL A 279 5.49 -1.97 17.52
N GLU A 280 5.23 -3.22 17.89
CA GLU A 280 5.40 -3.68 19.27
C GLU A 280 6.86 -3.60 19.73
N ARG A 281 7.82 -4.00 18.89
CA ARG A 281 9.26 -3.88 19.19
C ARG A 281 9.71 -2.43 19.31
N LEU A 282 9.21 -1.55 18.45
CA LEU A 282 9.52 -0.13 18.49
C LEU A 282 8.93 0.53 19.76
N ASN A 283 7.73 0.14 20.16
CA ASN A 283 7.15 0.57 21.45
C ASN A 283 7.99 0.05 22.63
N GLN A 284 8.46 -1.19 22.59
CA GLN A 284 9.39 -1.71 23.61
C GLN A 284 10.72 -0.95 23.64
N TRP A 285 11.23 -0.57 22.47
CA TRP A 285 12.43 0.23 22.32
C TRP A 285 12.25 1.63 22.89
N LEU A 286 11.17 2.34 22.55
CA LEU A 286 10.86 3.69 23.08
C LEU A 286 10.75 3.70 24.61
N ARG A 287 10.23 2.63 25.22
CA ARG A 287 10.17 2.49 26.68
C ARG A 287 11.54 2.27 27.34
N GLN A 288 12.53 1.77 26.60
CA GLN A 288 13.84 1.38 27.12
C GLN A 288 14.98 2.32 26.71
N THR A 289 14.78 3.12 25.66
CA THR A 289 15.80 4.02 25.14
C THR A 289 16.02 5.20 26.08
N ALA A 290 17.28 5.54 26.32
CA ALA A 290 17.68 6.76 27.03
C ALA A 290 17.99 7.92 26.04
N ALA A 291 17.84 7.68 24.74
CA ALA A 291 18.13 8.69 23.73
C ALA A 291 17.09 9.81 23.75
N THR A 292 17.59 11.02 23.50
CA THR A 292 16.80 12.24 23.39
C THR A 292 17.14 12.90 22.07
N VAL A 293 16.16 13.56 21.46
CA VAL A 293 16.31 14.39 20.27
C VAL A 293 15.82 15.79 20.62
N GLU A 294 16.47 16.80 20.07
CA GLU A 294 15.95 18.17 20.10
C GLU A 294 14.75 18.22 19.14
N TRP A 295 13.57 18.44 19.70
CA TRP A 295 12.33 18.46 18.94
C TRP A 295 11.35 19.40 19.62
N GLN A 296 10.61 20.14 18.80
CA GLN A 296 9.50 20.98 19.21
C GLN A 296 8.39 20.87 18.15
N PRO A 297 7.11 20.98 18.54
CA PRO A 297 6.02 21.06 17.57
C PRO A 297 6.23 22.29 16.66
N THR A 298 5.97 22.12 15.37
CA THR A 298 6.09 23.24 14.42
C THR A 298 4.98 24.26 14.65
N SER A 299 5.34 25.54 14.53
CA SER A 299 4.40 26.66 14.58
C SER A 299 3.42 26.66 13.40
N LEU A 300 3.77 26.00 12.29
CA LEU A 300 2.97 25.99 11.07
C LEU A 300 1.67 25.19 11.18
N LEU A 301 1.50 24.37 12.23
CA LEU A 301 0.21 23.71 12.51
C LEU A 301 -0.92 24.72 12.72
N GLU A 302 -0.61 25.92 13.22
CA GLU A 302 -1.60 26.98 13.44
C GLU A 302 -2.15 27.57 12.14
N LYS A 303 -1.40 27.42 11.03
CA LYS A 303 -1.77 27.89 9.69
C LYS A 303 -2.69 26.91 8.94
N LEU A 304 -2.89 25.69 9.43
CA LEU A 304 -3.79 24.74 8.80
C LEU A 304 -5.24 25.28 8.76
N PRO A 305 -6.04 24.91 7.73
CA PRO A 305 -7.46 25.20 7.67
C PRO A 305 -8.17 24.89 8.99
N GLN A 306 -9.12 25.74 9.38
CA GLN A 306 -9.81 25.61 10.67
C GLN A 306 -10.55 24.26 10.79
N SER A 307 -11.15 23.77 9.70
CA SER A 307 -11.80 22.45 9.66
C SER A 307 -10.87 21.31 10.10
N LEU A 308 -9.60 21.35 9.71
CA LEU A 308 -8.59 20.34 10.07
C LEU A 308 -8.06 20.53 11.50
N ARG A 309 -7.95 21.78 11.96
CA ARG A 309 -7.51 22.08 13.34
C ARG A 309 -8.56 21.68 14.38
N ASP A 310 -9.83 21.83 14.03
CA ASP A 310 -10.96 21.56 14.94
C ASP A 310 -11.44 20.09 14.87
N ASP A 311 -10.93 19.26 13.96
CA ASP A 311 -11.29 17.83 13.82
C ASP A 311 -10.76 16.98 14.99
N GLU A 312 -11.66 16.55 15.88
CA GLU A 312 -11.32 15.80 17.09
C GLU A 312 -10.54 14.51 16.85
N GLU A 313 -10.86 13.75 15.79
CA GLU A 313 -10.22 12.47 15.50
C GLU A 313 -8.84 12.67 14.87
N LEU A 314 -8.72 13.64 13.96
CA LEU A 314 -7.44 14.05 13.40
C LEU A 314 -6.49 14.57 14.48
N GLN A 315 -7.00 15.32 15.47
CA GLN A 315 -6.20 15.83 16.59
C GLN A 315 -5.60 14.71 17.47
N LEU A 316 -6.11 13.48 17.43
CA LEU A 316 -5.46 12.33 18.08
C LEU A 316 -4.15 11.91 17.41
N LEU A 317 -3.91 12.38 16.19
CA LEU A 317 -2.69 12.16 15.41
C LEU A 317 -1.85 13.43 15.25
N ALA A 318 -2.50 14.59 15.10
CA ALA A 318 -1.86 15.85 14.69
C ALA A 318 -1.63 16.87 15.81
N SER A 319 -2.29 16.75 16.97
CA SER A 319 -2.09 17.69 18.09
C SER A 319 -0.65 17.64 18.62
N GLU A 320 -0.18 18.73 19.23
CA GLU A 320 1.14 18.78 19.88
C GLU A 320 1.40 17.56 20.78
N LYS A 321 0.39 17.19 21.60
CA LYS A 321 0.46 16.02 22.49
C LYS A 321 0.56 14.70 21.70
N ALA A 322 -0.14 14.59 20.57
CA ALA A 322 -0.07 13.41 19.70
C ALA A 322 1.29 13.30 19.00
N LEU A 323 1.87 14.42 18.60
CA LEU A 323 3.21 14.50 17.99
C LEU A 323 4.33 14.18 18.99
N ASP A 324 4.19 14.59 20.26
CA ASP A 324 5.14 14.29 21.34
C ASP A 324 4.94 12.89 21.96
N ARG A 325 3.91 12.15 21.57
CA ARG A 325 3.56 10.85 22.16
C ARG A 325 4.74 9.86 22.09
N ASN A 326 5.06 9.25 23.24
CA ASN A 326 6.11 8.23 23.36
C ASN A 326 5.64 6.80 23.01
N ALA A 327 4.89 6.66 21.91
CA ALA A 327 4.41 5.38 21.39
C ALA A 327 4.02 5.50 19.91
N PHE A 328 4.21 4.42 19.15
CA PHE A 328 3.73 4.26 17.78
C PHE A 328 2.26 3.82 17.69
N SER A 329 1.65 3.52 18.84
CA SER A 329 0.24 3.14 18.96
C SER A 329 -0.52 4.17 19.77
N LEU A 330 -1.82 4.32 19.50
CA LEU A 330 -2.70 5.16 20.30
C LEU A 330 -2.78 4.64 21.76
N PRO A 331 -2.78 5.57 22.75
CA PRO A 331 -2.52 5.22 24.15
C PRO A 331 -3.70 4.49 24.81
N THR A 332 -4.95 4.76 24.42
CA THR A 332 -6.13 4.09 24.98
C THR A 332 -6.73 3.09 23.99
N GLU A 333 -7.43 2.09 24.52
CA GLU A 333 -8.15 1.11 23.70
C GLU A 333 -9.28 1.75 22.89
N GLU A 334 -9.99 2.70 23.50
CA GLU A 334 -11.01 3.51 22.85
C GLU A 334 -10.46 4.28 21.64
N GLN A 335 -9.27 4.87 21.76
CA GLN A 335 -8.63 5.56 20.63
C GLN A 335 -8.11 4.59 19.57
N ARG A 336 -7.73 3.36 19.95
CA ARG A 336 -7.26 2.34 18.99
C ARG A 336 -8.36 1.84 18.04
N VAL A 337 -9.62 2.22 18.24
CA VAL A 337 -10.68 1.96 17.24
C VAL A 337 -10.44 2.74 15.94
N ILE A 338 -9.74 3.87 16.02
CA ILE A 338 -9.50 4.77 14.87
C ILE A 338 -8.42 4.24 13.93
N GLN A 339 -7.44 3.50 14.44
CA GLN A 339 -6.36 2.96 13.61
C GLN A 339 -6.13 1.49 13.91
N ALA A 340 -5.99 0.68 12.87
CA ALA A 340 -5.59 -0.70 12.98
C ALA A 340 -4.27 -0.84 13.75
N GLN A 341 -4.10 -2.00 14.40
CA GLN A 341 -2.82 -2.36 14.95
C GLN A 341 -1.77 -2.34 13.83
N GLY A 342 -0.63 -1.68 14.06
CA GLY A 342 0.41 -1.57 13.03
C GLY A 342 0.29 -0.38 12.07
N TYR A 343 -0.70 0.52 12.19
CA TYR A 343 -0.86 1.68 11.29
C TYR A 343 0.43 2.47 11.04
N GLU A 344 1.14 2.93 12.09
CA GLU A 344 2.41 3.66 11.91
C GLU A 344 3.55 2.77 11.39
N GLY A 345 3.44 1.46 11.55
CA GLY A 345 4.34 0.51 10.91
C GLY A 345 4.23 0.52 9.39
N ARG A 346 3.05 0.80 8.82
CA ARG A 346 2.89 1.03 7.37
C ARG A 346 3.61 2.28 6.90
N LEU A 347 3.62 3.34 7.71
CA LEU A 347 4.36 4.58 7.38
C LEU A 347 5.88 4.36 7.41
N LEU A 348 6.37 3.48 8.30
CA LEU A 348 7.77 3.06 8.29
C LEU A 348 8.10 2.17 7.08
N GLN A 349 7.18 1.28 6.71
CA GLN A 349 7.30 0.46 5.53
C GLN A 349 7.31 1.31 4.25
N GLU A 350 6.48 2.36 4.18
CA GLU A 350 6.50 3.38 3.14
C GLU A 350 7.88 4.00 2.99
N ALA A 351 8.47 4.49 4.09
CA ALA A 351 9.80 5.09 4.07
C ALA A 351 10.87 4.10 3.60
N SER A 352 10.78 2.82 4.00
CA SER A 352 11.67 1.77 3.51
C SER A 352 11.54 1.58 2.00
N TRP A 353 10.31 1.52 1.46
CA TRP A 353 10.09 1.41 0.02
C TRP A 353 10.64 2.62 -0.71
N ALA A 354 10.36 3.82 -0.20
CA ALA A 354 10.83 5.07 -0.79
C ALA A 354 12.37 5.11 -0.84
N ARG A 355 13.04 4.64 0.21
CA ARG A 355 14.51 4.58 0.27
C ARG A 355 15.05 3.61 -0.78
N ASP A 356 14.52 2.39 -0.80
CA ASP A 356 15.03 1.35 -1.70
C ASP A 356 14.80 1.71 -3.17
N ILE A 357 13.63 2.30 -3.48
CA ILE A 357 13.32 2.82 -4.82
C ILE A 357 14.27 3.95 -5.19
N SER A 358 14.36 5.00 -4.34
CA SER A 358 15.16 6.19 -4.66
C SER A 358 16.63 5.83 -4.84
N ASN A 359 17.24 5.07 -3.92
CA ASN A 359 18.64 4.65 -4.01
C ASN A 359 18.94 3.88 -5.31
N ARG A 360 18.04 3.00 -5.73
CA ARG A 360 18.19 2.23 -6.97
C ARG A 360 18.05 3.11 -8.21
N VAL A 361 17.07 4.01 -8.22
CA VAL A 361 16.80 4.90 -9.36
C VAL A 361 17.94 5.91 -9.55
N THR A 362 18.57 6.35 -8.46
CA THR A 362 19.68 7.31 -8.48
C THR A 362 21.06 6.63 -8.51
N GLU A 363 21.12 5.31 -8.61
CA GLU A 363 22.39 4.57 -8.56
C GLU A 363 23.38 5.07 -9.64
N GLY A 364 24.61 5.35 -9.21
CA GLY A 364 25.69 5.83 -10.07
C GLY A 364 25.57 7.29 -10.54
N GLU A 365 24.48 7.99 -10.24
CA GLU A 365 24.33 9.42 -10.55
C GLU A 365 24.88 10.28 -9.40
N GLN A 366 25.64 11.30 -9.74
CA GLN A 366 26.30 12.19 -8.76
C GLN A 366 25.72 13.60 -8.77
N ASP A 367 25.05 13.98 -9.87
CA ASP A 367 24.42 15.29 -9.99
C ASP A 367 23.03 15.28 -9.34
N ASP A 368 22.82 16.17 -8.37
CA ASP A 368 21.62 16.20 -7.54
C ASP A 368 20.36 16.46 -8.36
N VAL A 369 20.43 17.38 -9.32
CA VAL A 369 19.29 17.68 -10.21
C VAL A 369 18.93 16.43 -11.02
N ARG A 370 19.91 15.77 -11.63
CA ARG A 370 19.66 14.51 -12.37
C ARG A 370 19.18 13.38 -11.49
N ARG A 371 19.64 13.27 -10.24
CA ARG A 371 19.10 12.30 -9.28
C ARG A 371 17.61 12.51 -9.09
N ILE A 372 17.19 13.76 -8.87
CA ILE A 372 15.78 14.11 -8.67
C ILE A 372 14.96 13.97 -9.97
N ASP A 373 15.51 14.33 -11.13
CA ASP A 373 14.87 14.10 -12.43
C ASP A 373 14.57 12.61 -12.67
N ARG A 374 15.51 11.72 -12.31
CA ARG A 374 15.30 10.27 -12.40
C ARG A 374 14.21 9.77 -11.46
N ILE A 375 14.15 10.31 -10.23
CA ILE A 375 13.08 9.98 -9.28
C ILE A 375 11.73 10.43 -9.83
N PHE A 376 11.64 11.65 -10.35
CA PHE A 376 10.42 12.18 -10.94
C PHE A 376 9.96 11.34 -12.14
N ASP A 377 10.86 11.02 -13.07
CA ASP A 377 10.59 10.13 -14.20
C ASP A 377 10.08 8.75 -13.73
N TRP A 378 10.69 8.19 -12.68
CA TRP A 378 10.24 6.94 -12.08
C TRP A 378 8.81 7.04 -11.53
N VAL A 379 8.46 8.13 -10.84
CA VAL A 379 7.09 8.36 -10.33
C VAL A 379 6.08 8.38 -11.47
N VAL A 380 6.34 9.16 -12.52
CA VAL A 380 5.42 9.29 -13.68
C VAL A 380 5.21 7.94 -14.37
N ARG A 381 6.26 7.10 -14.47
CA ARG A 381 6.17 5.76 -15.07
C ARG A 381 5.44 4.76 -14.18
N ASN A 382 5.60 4.82 -12.85
CA ASN A 382 5.16 3.77 -11.93
C ASN A 382 3.89 4.09 -11.13
N VAL A 383 3.46 5.36 -11.11
CA VAL A 383 2.22 5.83 -10.49
C VAL A 383 1.38 6.49 -11.58
N GLN A 384 0.35 5.81 -12.07
CA GLN A 384 -0.52 6.34 -13.11
C GLN A 384 -1.40 7.48 -12.63
N LEU A 385 -1.68 8.43 -13.53
CA LEU A 385 -2.45 9.62 -13.19
C LEU A 385 -3.92 9.27 -13.22
N ASP A 386 -4.61 9.47 -12.10
CA ASP A 386 -6.06 9.44 -12.04
C ASP A 386 -6.61 10.85 -12.29
N GLU A 387 -7.78 10.92 -12.91
CA GLU A 387 -8.56 12.16 -12.94
C GLU A 387 -8.99 12.55 -11.52
N PRO A 388 -9.01 13.84 -11.16
CA PRO A 388 -9.59 14.29 -9.90
C PRO A 388 -11.05 13.86 -9.82
N ASN A 389 -11.37 12.93 -8.93
CA ASN A 389 -12.72 12.43 -8.73
C ASN A 389 -13.00 12.21 -7.24
N SER A 390 -13.87 13.04 -6.68
CA SER A 390 -14.28 12.97 -5.28
C SER A 390 -15.06 11.70 -4.92
N SER A 391 -15.47 10.91 -5.92
CA SER A 391 -16.12 9.61 -5.74
C SER A 391 -15.14 8.42 -5.71
N LEU A 392 -13.83 8.68 -5.81
CA LEU A 392 -12.78 7.67 -5.69
C LEU A 392 -12.09 7.73 -4.33
N PRO A 393 -11.52 6.62 -3.85
CA PRO A 393 -10.75 6.62 -2.60
C PRO A 393 -9.51 7.51 -2.72
N THR A 394 -9.27 8.33 -1.69
CA THR A 394 -8.01 9.07 -1.55
C THR A 394 -6.94 8.18 -0.93
N TYR A 395 -5.73 8.23 -1.50
CA TYR A 395 -4.62 7.37 -1.13
C TYR A 395 -3.47 8.14 -0.48
N ARG A 396 -2.89 7.53 0.55
CA ARG A 396 -1.60 7.89 1.13
C ARG A 396 -0.46 7.31 0.26
N PRO A 397 0.79 7.79 0.39
CA PRO A 397 1.84 7.43 -0.56
C PRO A 397 2.10 5.92 -0.66
N TRP A 398 2.06 5.17 0.45
CA TRP A 398 2.22 3.71 0.39
C TRP A 398 1.08 3.02 -0.38
N GLN A 399 -0.16 3.53 -0.26
CA GLN A 399 -1.31 3.02 -1.01
C GLN A 399 -1.11 3.33 -2.50
N SER A 400 -0.75 4.57 -2.85
CA SER A 400 -0.46 4.97 -4.23
C SER A 400 0.69 4.17 -4.85
N LEU A 401 1.76 3.88 -4.09
CA LEU A 401 2.85 3.02 -4.53
C LEU A 401 2.35 1.59 -4.78
N MET A 402 1.63 1.02 -3.82
CA MET A 402 1.12 -0.35 -3.88
C MET A 402 0.15 -0.55 -5.04
N HIS A 403 -0.85 0.32 -5.16
CA HIS A 403 -1.85 0.28 -6.23
C HIS A 403 -1.27 0.70 -7.57
N GLY A 404 -0.27 1.59 -7.59
CA GLY A 404 0.41 2.05 -8.80
C GLY A 404 -0.30 3.17 -9.55
N HIS A 405 -1.18 3.92 -8.88
CA HIS A 405 -1.89 5.08 -9.43
C HIS A 405 -2.27 6.09 -8.33
N ALA A 406 -2.47 7.34 -8.72
CA ALA A 406 -2.86 8.45 -7.86
C ALA A 406 -3.28 9.70 -8.66
N THR A 407 -3.91 10.67 -8.01
CA THR A 407 -4.09 12.03 -8.57
C THR A 407 -2.75 12.77 -8.70
N ALA A 408 -2.78 13.99 -9.25
CA ALA A 408 -1.60 14.86 -9.33
C ALA A 408 -1.00 15.16 -7.94
N GLU A 409 -1.85 15.42 -6.94
CA GLU A 409 -1.45 15.58 -5.54
C GLU A 409 -0.83 14.29 -4.99
N GLY A 410 -1.45 13.14 -5.22
CA GLY A 410 -0.86 11.87 -4.78
C GLY A 410 0.50 11.57 -5.42
N ARG A 411 0.69 11.89 -6.71
CA ARG A 411 2.01 11.83 -7.37
C ARG A 411 3.01 12.80 -6.74
N ALA A 412 2.61 14.04 -6.49
CA ALA A 412 3.44 15.04 -5.80
C ALA A 412 3.90 14.53 -4.43
N TRP A 413 2.99 13.91 -3.69
CA TRP A 413 3.29 13.37 -2.37
C TRP A 413 4.26 12.20 -2.46
N VAL A 414 4.05 11.24 -3.36
CA VAL A 414 5.00 10.12 -3.58
C VAL A 414 6.38 10.64 -3.99
N PHE A 415 6.42 11.62 -4.90
CA PHE A 415 7.66 12.26 -5.32
C PHE A 415 8.41 12.88 -4.13
N ALA A 416 7.72 13.66 -3.30
CA ALA A 416 8.29 14.24 -2.09
C ALA A 416 8.82 13.17 -1.10
N GLN A 417 8.13 12.04 -0.95
CA GLN A 417 8.59 10.94 -0.08
C GLN A 417 9.88 10.28 -0.59
N LEU A 418 9.99 10.09 -1.91
CA LEU A 418 11.18 9.53 -2.54
C LEU A 418 12.37 10.49 -2.45
N CYS A 419 12.16 11.78 -2.76
CA CYS A 419 13.20 12.81 -2.65
C CYS A 419 13.68 13.01 -1.21
N ARG A 420 12.79 12.87 -0.22
CA ARG A 420 13.16 12.94 1.20
C ARG A 420 14.24 11.92 1.54
N GLN A 421 14.19 10.70 0.98
CA GLN A 421 15.22 9.68 1.24
C GLN A 421 16.57 9.99 0.59
N GLN A 422 16.64 10.97 -0.31
CA GLN A 422 17.86 11.53 -0.87
C GLN A 422 18.32 12.82 -0.15
N ASP A 423 17.69 13.16 0.99
CA ASP A 423 17.89 14.40 1.74
C ASP A 423 17.57 15.67 0.92
N VAL A 424 16.62 15.57 -0.02
CA VAL A 424 16.14 16.69 -0.82
C VAL A 424 14.69 17.01 -0.46
N PRO A 425 14.42 18.12 0.25
CA PRO A 425 13.07 18.57 0.54
C PRO A 425 12.32 18.93 -0.74
N VAL A 426 11.06 18.52 -0.83
CA VAL A 426 10.13 18.93 -1.88
C VAL A 426 8.98 19.71 -1.25
N VAL A 427 8.68 20.86 -1.82
CA VAL A 427 7.49 21.66 -1.52
C VAL A 427 6.49 21.58 -2.65
N VAL A 428 5.23 21.89 -2.35
CA VAL A 428 4.19 22.11 -3.33
C VAL A 428 4.01 23.62 -3.52
N VAL A 429 3.88 24.07 -4.77
CA VAL A 429 3.62 25.47 -5.12
C VAL A 429 2.45 25.49 -6.11
N ARG A 430 1.42 26.28 -5.87
CA ARG A 430 0.30 26.45 -6.82
C ARG A 430 0.42 27.81 -7.52
N ALA A 431 0.85 27.80 -8.77
CA ALA A 431 1.04 29.03 -9.54
C ALA A 431 -0.31 29.52 -10.08
N GLY A 432 -0.83 30.64 -9.57
CA GLY A 432 -2.14 31.15 -9.98
C GLY A 432 -3.30 30.73 -9.07
N GLY A 433 -3.02 30.25 -7.86
CA GLY A 433 -4.03 29.87 -6.86
C GLY A 433 -4.61 28.47 -7.09
N GLU A 434 -5.82 28.23 -6.58
CA GLU A 434 -6.48 26.91 -6.66
C GLU A 434 -6.67 26.41 -8.10
N ASP A 435 -6.96 27.32 -9.05
CA ASP A 435 -7.16 27.03 -10.47
C ASP A 435 -5.84 26.88 -11.26
N GLY A 436 -4.71 27.14 -10.62
CA GLY A 436 -3.37 27.08 -11.21
C GLY A 436 -2.76 25.69 -11.22
N PRO A 437 -1.71 25.44 -12.03
CA PRO A 437 -0.99 24.18 -12.00
C PRO A 437 -0.34 23.93 -10.63
N LEU A 438 -0.38 22.66 -10.22
CA LEU A 438 0.33 22.15 -9.06
C LEU A 438 1.80 21.90 -9.45
N TRP A 439 2.75 22.62 -8.86
CA TRP A 439 4.17 22.35 -9.03
C TRP A 439 4.75 21.66 -7.80
N CYS A 440 5.68 20.73 -8.04
CA CYS A 440 6.61 20.24 -7.05
C CYS A 440 7.93 21.02 -7.18
N GLY A 441 8.35 21.65 -6.09
CA GLY A 441 9.61 22.38 -5.98
C GLY A 441 10.63 21.60 -5.17
N ALA A 442 11.64 21.00 -5.80
CA ALA A 442 12.74 20.34 -5.10
C ALA A 442 13.82 21.37 -4.71
N LEU A 443 14.14 21.49 -3.42
CA LEU A 443 15.13 22.43 -2.90
C LEU A 443 16.54 21.83 -3.01
N ILE A 444 17.30 22.27 -4.02
CA ILE A 444 18.66 21.80 -4.32
C ILE A 444 19.58 23.01 -4.35
N ASP A 445 20.64 23.01 -3.52
CA ASP A 445 21.62 24.10 -3.43
C ASP A 445 20.99 25.50 -3.25
N GLY A 446 19.89 25.59 -2.49
CA GLY A 446 19.16 26.83 -2.23
C GLY A 446 18.25 27.29 -3.39
N GLN A 447 18.11 26.49 -4.44
CA GLN A 447 17.22 26.75 -5.58
C GLN A 447 16.06 25.77 -5.59
N VAL A 448 14.86 26.25 -5.91
CA VAL A 448 13.65 25.43 -6.04
C VAL A 448 13.51 24.98 -7.50
N ARG A 449 13.81 23.71 -7.80
CA ARG A 449 13.69 23.09 -9.14
C ARG A 449 12.26 22.60 -9.37
N LEU A 450 11.67 22.92 -10.53
CA LEU A 450 10.23 22.79 -10.75
C LEU A 450 9.84 21.58 -11.61
N TYR A 451 8.84 20.85 -11.12
CA TYR A 451 8.24 19.68 -11.76
C TYR A 451 6.72 19.77 -11.74
N ASP A 452 6.06 19.35 -12.82
CA ASP A 452 4.60 19.26 -12.90
C ASP A 452 4.15 17.79 -12.89
N PRO A 453 3.58 17.28 -11.79
CA PRO A 453 3.14 15.89 -11.63
C PRO A 453 1.90 15.54 -12.47
N GLN A 454 1.11 16.52 -12.91
CA GLN A 454 -0.06 16.33 -13.77
C GLN A 454 0.38 16.16 -15.23
N LEU A 455 1.27 17.02 -15.71
CA LEU A 455 1.90 16.84 -17.03
C LEU A 455 2.89 15.67 -17.03
N GLY A 456 3.43 15.30 -15.87
CA GLY A 456 4.49 14.31 -15.76
C GLY A 456 5.80 14.79 -16.39
N LEU A 457 6.08 16.10 -16.33
CA LEU A 457 7.26 16.73 -16.93
C LEU A 457 7.97 17.66 -15.95
N ALA A 458 9.30 17.68 -16.01
CA ALA A 458 10.07 18.78 -15.48
C ALA A 458 9.86 20.04 -16.33
N ILE A 459 9.79 21.20 -15.69
CA ILE A 459 9.86 22.50 -16.37
C ILE A 459 11.31 22.69 -16.80
N GLN A 460 11.55 22.93 -18.08
CA GLN A 460 12.90 22.99 -18.63
C GLN A 460 13.32 24.43 -18.90
N ASN A 461 14.59 24.72 -18.67
CA ASN A 461 15.22 25.94 -19.14
C ASN A 461 15.59 25.82 -20.63
N ALA A 462 16.16 26.88 -21.22
CA ALA A 462 16.55 26.91 -22.63
C ALA A 462 17.62 25.84 -23.02
N GLU A 463 18.33 25.29 -22.04
CA GLU A 463 19.35 24.25 -22.23
C GLU A 463 18.78 22.84 -22.09
N GLY A 464 17.47 22.70 -21.81
CA GLY A 464 16.81 21.42 -21.58
C GLY A 464 16.98 20.85 -20.17
N ASN A 465 17.67 21.56 -19.27
CA ASN A 465 17.83 21.19 -17.86
C ASN A 465 16.59 21.60 -17.05
N THR A 466 16.35 20.96 -15.91
CA THR A 466 15.24 21.34 -15.02
C THR A 466 15.42 22.76 -14.49
N ALA A 467 14.49 23.64 -14.83
CA ALA A 467 14.49 25.04 -14.44
C ALA A 467 14.21 25.21 -12.94
N SER A 468 14.85 26.21 -12.35
CA SER A 468 14.54 26.74 -11.04
C SER A 468 13.44 27.78 -11.10
N LEU A 469 12.77 28.00 -9.97
CA LEU A 469 11.77 29.06 -9.83
C LEU A 469 12.34 30.44 -10.17
N ALA A 470 13.58 30.72 -9.78
CA ALA A 470 14.25 31.97 -10.12
C ALA A 470 14.42 32.17 -11.64
N GLU A 471 14.79 31.10 -12.37
CA GLU A 471 14.89 31.15 -13.84
C GLU A 471 13.51 31.38 -14.49
N VAL A 472 12.46 30.75 -13.96
CA VAL A 472 11.08 30.94 -14.46
C VAL A 472 10.54 32.34 -14.18
N ILE A 473 10.92 32.96 -13.05
CA ILE A 473 10.57 34.35 -12.74
C ILE A 473 11.33 35.32 -13.65
N GLU A 474 12.62 35.06 -13.90
CA GLU A 474 13.46 35.89 -14.77
C GLU A 474 12.99 35.80 -16.23
N ASP A 475 12.62 34.61 -16.70
CA ASP A 475 12.10 34.36 -18.04
C ASP A 475 10.81 33.53 -18.01
N PRO A 476 9.63 34.18 -17.86
CA PRO A 476 8.35 33.50 -17.90
C PRO A 476 8.04 32.82 -19.24
N THR A 477 8.78 33.14 -20.32
CA THR A 477 8.56 32.51 -21.63
C THR A 477 8.95 31.02 -21.64
N LEU A 478 9.72 30.57 -20.66
CA LEU A 478 10.00 29.14 -20.44
C LEU A 478 8.70 28.33 -20.27
N LEU A 479 7.65 28.93 -19.69
CA LEU A 479 6.36 28.29 -19.49
C LEU A 479 5.52 28.22 -20.77
N ALA A 480 5.73 29.12 -21.73
CA ALA A 480 5.03 29.09 -23.01
C ALA A 480 5.33 27.82 -23.82
N THR A 481 6.45 27.13 -23.53
CA THR A 481 6.76 25.83 -24.13
C THR A 481 5.76 24.73 -23.74
N LEU A 482 5.02 24.93 -22.65
CA LEU A 482 3.99 24.04 -22.11
C LEU A 482 2.59 24.37 -22.65
N ASP A 483 2.42 25.44 -23.44
CA ASP A 483 1.14 25.80 -24.04
C ASP A 483 0.69 24.73 -25.06
N LEU A 484 -0.60 24.35 -24.97
CA LEU A 484 -1.24 23.37 -25.83
C LEU A 484 -2.70 23.75 -26.10
N ASP A 485 -3.19 23.37 -27.28
CA ASP A 485 -4.59 23.53 -27.71
C ASP A 485 -5.12 24.98 -27.61
N ASP A 486 -4.26 25.95 -27.94
CA ASP A 486 -4.53 27.40 -27.88
C ASP A 486 -4.90 27.93 -26.47
N ALA A 487 -4.68 27.14 -25.41
CA ALA A 487 -4.82 27.54 -24.03
C ALA A 487 -3.44 27.81 -23.40
N PRO A 488 -3.26 28.94 -22.70
CA PRO A 488 -2.04 29.19 -21.95
C PRO A 488 -1.93 28.19 -20.79
N TYR A 489 -0.72 27.69 -20.54
CA TYR A 489 -0.45 26.76 -19.44
C TYR A 489 -0.71 27.41 -18.06
N LEU A 490 -0.35 28.68 -17.91
CA LEU A 490 -0.70 29.47 -16.73
C LEU A 490 -1.99 30.26 -16.96
N PRO A 491 -2.85 30.38 -15.93
CA PRO A 491 -3.94 31.34 -15.95
C PRO A 491 -3.44 32.77 -16.24
N GLU A 492 -4.21 33.53 -17.03
CA GLU A 492 -3.89 34.92 -17.33
C GLU A 492 -3.83 35.76 -16.04
N GLY A 493 -2.77 36.57 -15.88
CA GLY A 493 -2.58 37.40 -14.70
C GLY A 493 -1.92 36.70 -13.51
N THR A 494 -1.41 35.48 -13.66
CA THR A 494 -0.63 34.80 -12.61
C THR A 494 0.62 35.61 -12.24
N GLU A 495 0.75 35.97 -10.96
CA GLU A 495 1.94 36.63 -10.40
C GLU A 495 2.93 35.57 -9.86
N LEU A 496 4.15 35.55 -10.42
CA LEU A 496 5.17 34.54 -10.08
C LEU A 496 6.17 35.01 -9.01
N ASP A 497 6.15 36.29 -8.64
CA ASP A 497 7.05 36.91 -7.66
C ASP A 497 6.51 36.89 -6.22
N SER A 498 5.30 36.37 -6.01
CA SER A 498 4.64 36.24 -4.71
C SER A 498 3.86 34.93 -4.59
N LEU A 499 4.55 33.80 -4.68
CA LEU A 499 3.99 32.46 -4.56
C LEU A 499 4.01 31.94 -3.12
N GLU A 500 3.04 31.08 -2.82
CA GLU A 500 3.00 30.31 -1.58
C GLU A 500 3.68 28.95 -1.76
N ALA A 501 4.54 28.58 -0.81
CA ALA A 501 5.18 27.27 -0.77
C ALA A 501 4.65 26.43 0.39
N HIS A 502 4.19 25.23 0.08
CA HIS A 502 3.59 24.31 1.04
C HIS A 502 4.54 23.14 1.34
N ILE A 503 4.94 22.99 2.60
CA ILE A 503 5.83 21.92 3.05
C ILE A 503 5.07 20.60 3.11
N VAL A 504 5.59 19.58 2.42
CA VAL A 504 4.98 18.24 2.37
C VAL A 504 5.35 17.43 3.63
N ALA A 505 4.48 17.47 4.64
CA ALA A 505 4.64 16.68 5.86
C ALA A 505 3.28 16.28 6.46
N GLY A 506 3.10 14.97 6.72
CA GLY A 506 1.97 14.45 7.50
C GLY A 506 2.27 14.36 9.00
N PRO A 507 1.28 14.06 9.85
CA PRO A 507 1.44 14.04 11.31
C PRO A 507 2.62 13.19 11.81
N PHE A 508 2.85 12.01 11.23
CA PHE A 508 3.96 11.16 11.66
C PHE A 508 5.33 11.82 11.41
N ALA A 509 5.53 12.47 10.26
CA ALA A 509 6.79 13.12 9.93
C ALA A 509 7.11 14.32 10.84
N LEU A 510 6.09 14.97 11.38
CA LEU A 510 6.24 16.08 12.32
C LEU A 510 6.47 15.62 13.77
N SER A 511 6.41 14.31 14.04
CA SER A 511 6.42 13.77 15.40
C SER A 511 7.82 13.62 16.01
N ARG A 512 7.91 13.73 17.33
CA ARG A 512 9.15 13.47 18.09
C ARG A 512 9.66 12.05 17.90
N ARG A 513 8.75 11.08 17.78
CA ARG A 513 9.10 9.67 17.61
C ARG A 513 9.72 9.37 16.24
N ALA A 514 9.30 10.06 15.18
CA ALA A 514 9.97 10.00 13.88
C ALA A 514 11.38 10.58 13.97
N ALA A 515 11.54 11.76 14.57
CA ALA A 515 12.84 12.40 14.78
C ALA A 515 13.80 11.52 15.59
N LEU A 516 13.31 10.90 16.66
CA LEU A 516 14.11 10.02 17.51
C LEU A 516 14.51 8.72 16.81
N LEU A 517 13.61 8.16 15.97
CA LEU A 517 13.88 6.95 15.22
C LEU A 517 14.90 7.21 14.11
N GLU A 518 14.72 8.27 13.32
CA GLU A 518 15.69 8.73 12.32
C GLU A 518 17.08 8.93 12.93
N PHE A 519 17.17 9.66 14.04
CA PHE A 519 18.45 9.90 14.74
C PHE A 519 19.17 8.60 15.15
N ARG A 520 18.43 7.50 15.31
CA ARG A 520 18.96 6.23 15.84
C ARG A 520 19.18 5.16 14.78
N LEU A 521 18.53 5.28 13.62
CA LEU A 521 18.79 4.45 12.45
C LEU A 521 20.02 5.00 11.71
N ALA A 522 20.99 4.13 11.42
CA ALA A 522 22.25 4.52 10.79
C ALA A 522 22.77 3.43 9.85
N GLY A 523 23.65 3.80 8.92
CA GLY A 523 24.19 2.86 7.93
C GLY A 523 23.13 2.44 6.91
N GLU A 524 23.12 1.16 6.52
CA GLU A 524 22.18 0.61 5.53
C GLU A 524 20.71 0.68 5.99
N ASP A 525 20.47 0.78 7.29
CA ASP A 525 19.13 0.90 7.88
C ASP A 525 18.63 2.35 8.01
N SER A 526 19.41 3.34 7.55
CA SER A 526 19.00 4.76 7.66
C SER A 526 17.68 5.02 6.94
N LEU A 527 16.78 5.74 7.59
CA LEU A 527 15.52 6.20 7.03
C LEU A 527 15.33 7.67 7.42
N LEU A 528 15.04 8.52 6.44
CA LEU A 528 14.70 9.92 6.66
C LEU A 528 13.19 10.02 6.88
N LEU A 529 12.78 10.23 8.12
CA LEU A 529 11.40 10.13 8.60
C LEU A 529 10.84 11.48 9.04
N HIS A 530 11.67 12.33 9.64
CA HIS A 530 11.28 13.57 10.27
C HIS A 530 11.38 14.75 9.30
N VAL A 531 10.48 15.72 9.47
CA VAL A 531 10.55 17.02 8.81
C VAL A 531 10.58 18.11 9.87
N ASP A 532 11.71 18.83 9.93
CA ASP A 532 11.82 20.08 10.70
C ASP A 532 11.23 21.22 9.85
N ALA A 533 9.90 21.37 9.94
CA ALA A 533 9.15 22.29 9.09
C ALA A 533 9.49 23.76 9.36
N ASP A 534 9.79 24.16 10.60
CA ASP A 534 10.16 25.55 10.91
C ASP A 534 11.54 25.89 10.33
N LYS A 535 12.50 24.94 10.37
CA LYS A 535 13.80 25.14 9.73
C LYS A 535 13.68 25.21 8.22
N LEU A 536 12.89 24.33 7.61
CA LEU A 536 12.66 24.34 6.16
C LEU A 536 11.95 25.62 5.71
N ALA A 537 10.99 26.12 6.50
CA ALA A 537 10.32 27.38 6.19
C ALA A 537 11.28 28.56 6.10
N LYS A 538 12.24 28.67 7.04
CA LYS A 538 13.27 29.72 6.98
C LYS A 538 14.14 29.65 5.73
N LEU A 539 14.45 28.44 5.24
CA LEU A 539 15.20 28.27 4.00
C LEU A 539 14.38 28.70 2.78
N LEU A 540 13.08 28.40 2.78
CA LEU A 540 12.18 28.75 1.68
C LEU A 540 11.89 30.26 1.63
N GLU A 541 11.81 30.92 2.79
CA GLU A 541 11.69 32.39 2.89
C GLU A 541 12.89 33.15 2.27
N GLU A 542 14.04 32.48 2.10
CA GLU A 542 15.21 33.04 1.41
C GLU A 542 15.15 32.89 -0.12
N VAL A 543 14.21 32.09 -0.65
CA VAL A 543 14.10 31.82 -2.09
C VAL A 543 13.33 32.95 -2.79
N PRO A 544 13.88 33.56 -3.85
CA PRO A 544 13.18 34.57 -4.63
C PRO A 544 11.84 34.07 -5.19
N GLY A 545 10.78 34.86 -5.00
CA GLY A 545 9.43 34.56 -5.47
C GLY A 545 8.55 33.82 -4.46
N ILE A 546 9.09 33.33 -3.33
CA ILE A 546 8.29 32.76 -2.24
C ILE A 546 7.98 33.87 -1.23
N SER A 547 6.70 34.20 -1.07
CA SER A 547 6.25 35.24 -0.13
C SER A 547 5.63 34.68 1.15
N GLU A 548 5.11 33.44 1.08
CA GLU A 548 4.56 32.74 2.24
C GLU A 548 4.94 31.25 2.24
N VAL A 549 5.13 30.70 3.43
CA VAL A 549 5.35 29.28 3.68
C VAL A 549 4.31 28.74 4.68
N SER A 550 3.72 27.59 4.36
CA SER A 550 2.78 26.87 5.22
C SER A 550 3.00 25.35 5.13
N LEU A 551 2.27 24.57 5.93
CA LEU A 551 2.17 23.13 5.70
C LEU A 551 1.23 22.88 4.53
N TRP A 552 1.54 21.87 3.72
CA TRP A 552 0.55 21.36 2.78
C TRP A 552 -0.56 20.65 3.57
N ASP A 553 -1.80 21.04 3.31
CA ASP A 553 -3.01 20.52 3.93
C ASP A 553 -3.38 19.12 3.43
N TYR A 554 -3.08 18.79 2.18
CA TYR A 554 -3.45 17.51 1.55
C TYR A 554 -3.12 16.25 2.36
N PRO A 555 -1.95 16.11 3.04
CA PRO A 555 -1.71 14.99 3.95
C PRO A 555 -2.69 14.89 5.13
N PHE A 556 -3.15 16.02 5.66
CA PHE A 556 -4.12 16.08 6.75
C PHE A 556 -5.54 15.86 6.24
N GLU A 557 -5.89 16.47 5.11
CA GLU A 557 -7.16 16.25 4.42
C GLU A 557 -7.35 14.77 4.04
N THR A 558 -6.31 14.13 3.51
CA THR A 558 -6.35 12.70 3.18
C THR A 558 -6.67 11.84 4.40
N ILE A 559 -6.12 12.18 5.56
CA ILE A 559 -6.42 11.46 6.81
C ILE A 559 -7.87 11.75 7.24
N ALA A 560 -8.30 13.03 7.24
CA ALA A 560 -9.67 13.41 7.58
C ALA A 560 -10.71 12.72 6.67
N LEU A 561 -10.44 12.65 5.36
CA LEU A 561 -11.27 11.94 4.39
C LEU A 561 -11.32 10.43 4.65
N GLN A 562 -10.23 9.81 5.09
CA GLN A 562 -10.22 8.39 5.46
C GLN A 562 -10.94 8.13 6.80
N LEU A 563 -10.93 9.10 7.72
CA LEU A 563 -11.66 9.03 8.99
C LEU A 563 -13.18 9.18 8.80
N HIS A 564 -13.60 10.18 8.02
CA HIS A 564 -14.99 10.64 8.00
C HIS A 564 -15.69 10.46 6.65
N GLY A 565 -14.94 10.28 5.56
CA GLY A 565 -15.42 10.50 4.21
C GLY A 565 -15.45 11.98 3.83
N PRO A 566 -15.79 12.32 2.57
CA PRO A 566 -15.90 13.72 2.12
C PRO A 566 -17.00 14.50 2.84
N GLU A 567 -16.71 15.75 3.22
CA GLU A 567 -17.66 16.60 3.92
C GLU A 567 -18.93 16.85 3.07
N GLY A 568 -20.10 16.78 3.71
CA GLY A 568 -21.39 16.99 3.04
C GLY A 568 -21.84 15.86 2.11
N MET A 569 -21.04 14.78 1.98
CA MET A 569 -21.39 13.61 1.16
C MET A 569 -22.38 12.70 1.89
N ALA A 570 -23.32 12.11 1.16
CA ALA A 570 -24.29 11.18 1.74
C ALA A 570 -23.61 9.89 2.20
N SER A 571 -24.08 9.28 3.30
CA SER A 571 -23.49 8.04 3.85
C SER A 571 -23.44 6.88 2.84
N SER A 572 -24.37 6.83 1.89
CA SER A 572 -24.39 5.86 0.79
C SER A 572 -23.18 6.01 -0.14
N ASP A 573 -22.78 7.25 -0.42
CA ASP A 573 -21.66 7.55 -1.31
C ASP A 573 -20.33 7.29 -0.60
N VAL A 574 -20.24 7.60 0.70
CA VAL A 574 -19.08 7.23 1.52
C VAL A 574 -18.93 5.70 1.58
N ARG A 575 -20.02 4.95 1.75
CA ARG A 575 -20.00 3.48 1.68
C ARG A 575 -19.52 3.00 0.31
N ARG A 576 -19.98 3.63 -0.77
CA ARG A 576 -19.54 3.31 -2.13
C ARG A 576 -18.03 3.52 -2.31
N ILE A 577 -17.46 4.61 -1.80
CA ILE A 577 -16.01 4.85 -1.79
C ILE A 577 -15.28 3.73 -1.05
N ARG A 578 -15.76 3.32 0.14
CA ARG A 578 -15.15 2.19 0.88
C ARG A 578 -15.21 0.87 0.12
N VAL A 579 -16.34 0.58 -0.53
CA VAL A 579 -16.49 -0.62 -1.38
C VAL A 579 -15.49 -0.59 -2.53
N LEU A 580 -15.29 0.57 -3.18
CA LEU A 580 -14.29 0.72 -4.24
C LEU A 580 -12.86 0.51 -3.70
N ALA A 581 -12.55 1.07 -2.53
CA ALA A 581 -11.25 0.88 -1.88
C ALA A 581 -11.00 -0.62 -1.56
N ALA A 582 -11.98 -1.31 -0.97
CA ALA A 582 -11.88 -2.73 -0.67
C ALA A 582 -11.68 -3.56 -1.94
N ARG A 583 -12.45 -3.29 -3.00
CA ARG A 583 -12.33 -3.94 -4.32
C ARG A 583 -10.95 -3.77 -4.94
N GLU A 584 -10.36 -2.58 -4.78
CA GLU A 584 -9.02 -2.27 -5.25
C GLU A 584 -7.94 -3.07 -4.50
N PHE A 585 -8.21 -3.47 -3.25
CA PHE A 585 -7.30 -4.29 -2.43
C PHE A 585 -7.52 -5.81 -2.56
N GLU A 586 -8.71 -6.27 -2.98
CA GLU A 586 -9.07 -7.69 -3.18
C GLU A 586 -7.99 -8.53 -3.90
N PRO A 587 -7.31 -8.05 -4.97
CA PRO A 587 -6.31 -8.85 -5.67
C PRO A 587 -5.16 -9.31 -4.77
N PHE A 588 -4.77 -8.51 -3.78
CA PHE A 588 -3.69 -8.84 -2.85
C PHE A 588 -4.12 -9.90 -1.82
N VAL A 589 -5.38 -9.89 -1.41
CA VAL A 589 -5.95 -10.89 -0.50
C VAL A 589 -6.09 -12.24 -1.19
N HIS A 590 -6.70 -12.25 -2.40
CA HIS A 590 -6.90 -13.49 -3.14
C HIS A 590 -5.60 -14.05 -3.73
N LYS A 591 -4.66 -13.17 -4.13
CA LYS A 591 -3.35 -13.56 -4.67
C LYS A 591 -2.21 -12.91 -3.88
N PRO A 592 -1.89 -13.36 -2.65
CA PRO A 592 -0.82 -12.76 -1.82
C PRO A 592 0.59 -12.79 -2.44
N LEU A 593 0.83 -13.67 -3.40
CA LEU A 593 2.08 -13.67 -4.16
C LEU A 593 2.23 -12.39 -5.00
N LEU A 594 1.13 -11.74 -5.40
CA LEU A 594 1.13 -10.43 -6.04
C LEU A 594 1.69 -9.34 -5.12
N TRP A 595 1.22 -9.30 -3.86
CA TRP A 595 1.74 -8.40 -2.83
C TRP A 595 3.25 -8.58 -2.66
N LYS A 596 3.70 -9.82 -2.44
CA LYS A 596 5.13 -10.14 -2.34
C LYS A 596 5.91 -9.68 -3.57
N ALA A 597 5.40 -9.92 -4.77
CA ALA A 597 6.04 -9.50 -6.01
C ALA A 597 6.23 -7.97 -6.08
N ARG A 598 5.23 -7.21 -5.63
CA ARG A 598 5.29 -5.75 -5.55
C ARG A 598 6.33 -5.29 -4.54
N LEU A 599 6.39 -5.90 -3.36
CA LEU A 599 7.40 -5.58 -2.35
C LEU A 599 8.83 -5.87 -2.82
N LEU A 600 9.05 -7.01 -3.50
CA LEU A 600 10.34 -7.34 -4.10
C LEU A 600 10.73 -6.32 -5.18
N ALA A 601 9.77 -5.88 -6.01
CA ALA A 601 10.03 -4.86 -7.01
C ALA A 601 10.46 -3.51 -6.39
N PHE A 602 9.91 -3.13 -5.23
CA PHE A 602 10.32 -1.92 -4.50
C PHE A 602 11.71 -2.07 -3.89
N ARG A 603 11.96 -3.16 -3.16
CA ARG A 603 13.24 -3.41 -2.49
C ARG A 603 14.39 -3.52 -3.49
N GLY A 604 14.14 -4.17 -4.63
CA GLY A 604 15.05 -4.20 -5.78
C GLY A 604 16.47 -4.71 -5.48
N SER A 605 16.69 -5.41 -4.38
CA SER A 605 18.03 -5.76 -3.93
C SER A 605 18.62 -6.88 -4.78
N SER A 606 19.93 -6.78 -5.01
CA SER A 606 20.72 -7.81 -5.69
C SER A 606 21.98 -8.11 -4.89
N GLY A 607 22.29 -9.40 -4.66
CA GLY A 607 23.44 -9.79 -3.83
C GLY A 607 23.41 -11.24 -3.36
N GLN A 608 24.26 -11.58 -2.38
CA GLN A 608 24.29 -12.89 -1.74
C GLN A 608 23.81 -12.78 -0.28
N LEU A 609 22.82 -13.58 0.11
CA LEU A 609 22.43 -13.73 1.52
C LEU A 609 23.13 -14.94 2.14
N ILE A 610 23.68 -14.75 3.34
CA ILE A 610 24.13 -15.86 4.19
C ILE A 610 22.89 -16.37 4.92
N ASP A 611 22.37 -17.53 4.50
CA ASP A 611 21.34 -18.24 5.25
C ASP A 611 21.95 -18.83 6.54
N ALA A 612 21.93 -18.02 7.59
CA ALA A 612 22.40 -18.40 8.92
C ALA A 612 21.59 -19.56 9.54
N SER A 613 20.40 -19.87 9.00
CA SER A 613 19.52 -20.92 9.51
C SER A 613 19.85 -22.32 8.97
N ARG A 614 20.50 -22.41 7.80
CA ARG A 614 20.82 -23.69 7.13
C ARG A 614 22.30 -23.98 6.95
N GLY A 615 23.18 -23.09 7.39
CA GLY A 615 24.58 -23.41 7.65
C GLY A 615 25.44 -23.81 6.45
N ASN A 616 24.97 -23.67 5.21
CA ASN A 616 25.76 -23.59 3.98
C ASN A 616 24.83 -23.56 2.77
N LEU A 617 24.65 -22.37 2.17
CA LEU A 617 24.47 -22.10 0.74
C LEU A 617 24.21 -20.58 0.60
N GLU A 618 25.15 -19.87 -0.03
CA GLU A 618 24.94 -18.50 -0.51
C GLU A 618 23.73 -18.52 -1.46
N THR A 619 22.62 -17.93 -1.07
CA THR A 619 21.48 -17.76 -1.99
C THR A 619 21.64 -16.41 -2.65
N SER A 620 21.80 -16.40 -3.98
CA SER A 620 21.80 -15.16 -4.76
C SER A 620 20.39 -14.55 -4.71
N MET A 621 20.24 -13.43 -4.03
CA MET A 621 19.02 -12.62 -4.03
C MET A 621 18.99 -11.77 -5.29
N HIS A 622 17.91 -11.86 -6.05
CA HIS A 622 17.69 -11.07 -7.25
C HIS A 622 16.23 -10.62 -7.27
N ASP A 623 15.90 -9.63 -6.44
CA ASP A 623 14.51 -9.26 -6.16
C ASP A 623 13.71 -8.91 -7.42
N LEU A 624 14.29 -8.13 -8.34
CA LEU A 624 13.61 -7.79 -9.59
C LEU A 624 13.35 -9.04 -10.46
N ARG A 625 14.25 -10.03 -10.43
CA ARG A 625 14.04 -11.29 -11.14
C ARG A 625 12.97 -12.14 -10.45
N ASP A 626 12.96 -12.16 -9.12
CA ASP A 626 11.99 -12.90 -8.32
C ASP A 626 10.58 -12.29 -8.40
N ALA A 627 10.47 -10.96 -8.39
CA ALA A 627 9.25 -10.24 -8.71
C ALA A 627 8.71 -10.63 -10.08
N GLY A 628 9.58 -10.65 -11.12
CA GLY A 628 9.15 -11.01 -12.47
C GLY A 628 8.71 -12.47 -12.60
N ARG A 629 9.37 -13.39 -11.88
CA ARG A 629 8.91 -14.79 -11.76
C ARG A 629 7.57 -14.90 -11.04
N ALA A 630 7.32 -14.07 -10.04
CA ALA A 630 6.07 -14.06 -9.29
C ALA A 630 4.91 -13.48 -10.12
N TYR A 631 5.10 -12.36 -10.84
CA TYR A 631 4.09 -11.78 -11.73
C TYR A 631 3.68 -12.71 -12.88
N THR A 632 4.62 -13.52 -13.37
CA THR A 632 4.36 -14.50 -14.45
C THR A 632 3.90 -15.86 -13.94
N SER A 633 3.86 -16.06 -12.62
CA SER A 633 3.37 -17.30 -12.01
C SER A 633 1.87 -17.46 -12.24
N GLU A 634 1.42 -18.68 -12.54
CA GLU A 634 0.01 -19.03 -12.64
C GLU A 634 -0.79 -18.75 -11.35
N ARG A 635 -0.09 -18.69 -10.20
CA ARG A 635 -0.69 -18.32 -8.91
C ARG A 635 -1.18 -16.87 -8.89
N VAL A 636 -0.51 -15.97 -9.60
CA VAL A 636 -0.86 -14.55 -9.72
C VAL A 636 -1.63 -14.28 -11.00
N ARG A 637 -1.17 -14.88 -12.11
CA ARG A 637 -1.68 -14.67 -13.46
C ARG A 637 -2.24 -15.99 -14.05
N PRO A 638 -3.43 -16.44 -13.61
CA PRO A 638 -4.07 -17.64 -14.14
C PRO A 638 -4.50 -17.46 -15.61
N THR A 639 -4.78 -18.58 -16.28
CA THR A 639 -5.35 -18.60 -17.64
C THR A 639 -6.80 -18.10 -17.62
N ASP A 640 -7.30 -17.61 -18.76
CA ASP A 640 -8.69 -17.13 -18.88
C ASP A 640 -9.69 -18.25 -18.56
N ASP A 641 -9.49 -19.47 -19.09
CA ASP A 641 -10.31 -20.64 -18.76
C ASP A 641 -10.42 -20.90 -17.24
N LYS A 642 -9.36 -20.62 -16.47
CA LYS A 642 -9.36 -20.80 -15.01
C LYS A 642 -10.11 -19.70 -14.29
N ILE A 643 -10.11 -18.49 -14.84
CA ILE A 643 -10.87 -17.35 -14.32
C ILE A 643 -12.35 -17.56 -14.62
N GLU A 644 -12.69 -17.95 -15.85
CA GLU A 644 -14.07 -18.23 -16.29
C GLU A 644 -14.71 -19.39 -15.54
N ALA A 645 -13.93 -20.38 -15.11
CA ALA A 645 -14.41 -21.50 -14.31
C ALA A 645 -14.80 -21.13 -12.87
N LEU A 646 -14.50 -19.91 -12.40
CA LEU A 646 -14.87 -19.45 -11.06
C LEU A 646 -16.35 -19.10 -11.00
N LYS A 647 -17.08 -19.76 -10.09
CA LYS A 647 -18.51 -19.51 -9.85
C LYS A 647 -18.77 -18.25 -9.02
N ALA A 648 -17.83 -17.85 -8.16
CA ALA A 648 -17.99 -16.70 -7.27
C ALA A 648 -17.48 -15.41 -7.95
N ASP A 649 -18.35 -14.41 -8.06
CA ASP A 649 -18.08 -13.18 -8.81
C ASP A 649 -16.97 -12.33 -8.17
N ASP A 650 -16.91 -12.28 -6.83
CA ASP A 650 -15.86 -11.58 -6.08
C ASP A 650 -14.48 -12.20 -6.35
N ALA A 651 -14.37 -13.52 -6.28
CA ALA A 651 -13.14 -14.24 -6.58
C ALA A 651 -12.73 -14.09 -8.06
N ARG A 652 -13.69 -14.17 -9.00
CA ARG A 652 -13.42 -13.97 -10.43
C ARG A 652 -12.84 -12.58 -10.67
N ARG A 653 -13.50 -11.55 -10.16
CA ARG A 653 -13.04 -10.16 -10.22
C ARG A 653 -11.64 -10.00 -9.63
N ALA A 654 -11.39 -10.48 -8.41
CA ALA A 654 -10.06 -10.38 -7.78
C ALA A 654 -8.94 -11.07 -8.59
N TRP A 655 -9.25 -12.17 -9.28
CA TRP A 655 -8.29 -12.91 -10.11
C TRP A 655 -7.98 -12.23 -11.42
N GLU A 656 -9.00 -11.66 -12.07
CA GLU A 656 -8.79 -10.71 -13.17
C GLU A 656 -7.86 -9.58 -12.68
N GLY A 657 -8.02 -9.17 -11.41
CA GLY A 657 -7.24 -8.15 -10.66
C GLY A 657 -5.79 -8.35 -10.74
N ALA A 658 -5.44 -9.47 -10.15
CA ALA A 658 -4.08 -9.90 -10.07
C ALA A 658 -3.47 -10.09 -11.47
N LYS A 659 -4.24 -10.62 -12.43
CA LYS A 659 -3.77 -10.76 -13.82
C LYS A 659 -3.51 -9.41 -14.48
N ALA A 660 -4.41 -8.44 -14.37
CA ALA A 660 -4.25 -7.11 -14.94
C ALA A 660 -3.04 -6.39 -14.32
N ASN A 661 -3.01 -6.30 -12.99
CA ASN A 661 -1.91 -5.66 -12.23
C ASN A 661 -0.56 -6.31 -12.56
N ALA A 662 -0.48 -7.64 -12.56
CA ALA A 662 0.76 -8.35 -12.88
C ALA A 662 1.19 -8.19 -14.34
N THR A 663 0.24 -8.06 -15.29
CA THR A 663 0.57 -7.77 -16.70
C THR A 663 1.25 -6.41 -16.82
N TYR A 664 0.64 -5.40 -16.23
CA TYR A 664 1.12 -4.02 -16.28
C TYR A 664 2.48 -3.89 -15.58
N TRP A 665 2.59 -4.36 -14.33
CA TRP A 665 3.82 -4.25 -13.54
C TRP A 665 4.97 -5.11 -14.09
N GLN A 666 4.69 -6.21 -14.78
CA GLN A 666 5.72 -6.96 -15.51
C GLN A 666 6.31 -6.15 -16.66
N GLY A 667 5.51 -5.31 -17.32
CA GLY A 667 5.99 -4.34 -18.32
C GLY A 667 6.95 -3.34 -17.69
N LEU A 668 6.51 -2.64 -16.64
CA LEU A 668 7.34 -1.69 -15.89
C LEU A 668 8.64 -2.32 -15.39
N LEU A 669 8.56 -3.50 -14.76
CA LEU A 669 9.72 -4.21 -14.26
C LEU A 669 10.69 -4.65 -15.37
N SER A 670 10.21 -4.90 -16.58
CA SER A 670 11.07 -5.20 -17.73
C SER A 670 11.76 -3.94 -18.24
N TYR A 671 11.09 -2.79 -18.20
CA TYR A 671 11.71 -1.49 -18.47
C TYR A 671 12.86 -1.20 -17.49
N GLU A 672 12.61 -1.37 -16.19
CA GLU A 672 13.61 -1.14 -15.13
C GLU A 672 14.86 -2.05 -15.26
N ARG A 673 14.72 -3.21 -15.90
CA ARG A 673 15.84 -4.13 -16.16
C ARG A 673 16.58 -3.83 -17.48
N GLY A 674 16.15 -2.82 -18.23
CA GLY A 674 16.67 -2.49 -19.56
C GLY A 674 16.16 -3.41 -20.68
N ASP A 675 15.20 -4.31 -20.40
CA ASP A 675 14.61 -5.23 -21.38
C ASP A 675 13.48 -4.51 -22.18
N TYR A 676 13.80 -3.42 -22.88
CA TYR A 676 12.80 -2.50 -23.46
C TYR A 676 11.86 -3.17 -24.47
N GLN A 677 12.34 -4.11 -25.28
CA GLN A 677 11.48 -4.86 -26.21
C GLN A 677 10.46 -5.73 -25.45
N VAL A 678 10.90 -6.38 -24.37
CA VAL A 678 10.03 -7.21 -23.53
C VAL A 678 9.02 -6.33 -22.80
N SER A 679 9.45 -5.17 -22.31
CA SER A 679 8.58 -4.15 -21.73
C SER A 679 7.48 -3.73 -22.71
N SER A 680 7.84 -3.31 -23.92
CA SER A 680 6.89 -2.88 -24.96
C SER A 680 5.83 -3.95 -25.25
N ASN A 681 6.24 -5.22 -25.37
CA ASN A 681 5.32 -6.33 -25.61
C ASN A 681 4.35 -6.60 -24.44
N TRP A 682 4.79 -6.42 -23.19
CA TRP A 682 3.93 -6.57 -22.02
C TRP A 682 2.95 -5.40 -21.88
N LEU A 683 3.40 -4.19 -22.15
CA LEU A 683 2.58 -2.99 -22.07
C LEU A 683 1.53 -2.95 -23.19
N GLU A 684 1.85 -3.40 -24.40
CA GLU A 684 0.86 -3.62 -25.45
C GLU A 684 -0.24 -4.59 -25.03
N LYS A 685 0.12 -5.72 -24.41
CA LYS A 685 -0.86 -6.67 -23.85
C LYS A 685 -1.69 -6.05 -22.73
N SER A 686 -1.07 -5.22 -21.90
CA SER A 686 -1.75 -4.52 -20.81
C SER A 686 -2.80 -3.53 -21.34
N ALA A 687 -2.43 -2.73 -22.33
CA ALA A 687 -3.34 -1.78 -22.98
C ALA A 687 -4.52 -2.51 -23.63
N ALA A 688 -4.26 -3.61 -24.36
CA ALA A 688 -5.32 -4.42 -24.98
C ALA A 688 -6.29 -5.02 -23.94
N LEU A 689 -5.76 -5.59 -22.85
CA LEU A 689 -6.58 -6.16 -21.78
C LEU A 689 -7.45 -5.09 -21.08
N ALA A 690 -6.88 -3.92 -20.82
CA ALA A 690 -7.59 -2.81 -20.20
C ALA A 690 -8.73 -2.30 -21.11
N LYS A 691 -8.47 -2.14 -22.41
CA LYS A 691 -9.46 -1.69 -23.39
C LYS A 691 -10.62 -2.66 -23.54
N GLU A 692 -10.35 -3.96 -23.68
CA GLU A 692 -11.37 -5.00 -23.79
C GLU A 692 -12.34 -4.97 -22.60
N LYS A 693 -11.84 -4.69 -21.39
CA LYS A 693 -12.66 -4.61 -20.18
C LYS A 693 -13.52 -3.35 -20.13
N VAL A 694 -12.99 -2.20 -20.54
CA VAL A 694 -13.77 -0.96 -20.68
C VAL A 694 -14.91 -1.15 -21.68
N ASP A 695 -14.64 -1.75 -22.83
CA ASP A 695 -15.65 -1.95 -23.89
C ASP A 695 -16.72 -2.98 -23.51
N SER A 696 -16.43 -3.90 -22.58
CA SER A 696 -17.31 -5.02 -22.21
C SER A 696 -18.13 -4.83 -20.94
N SER A 697 -17.97 -3.72 -20.21
CA SER A 697 -18.71 -3.52 -18.95
C SER A 697 -19.31 -2.11 -18.80
N ASN A 698 -20.61 -2.07 -18.47
CA ASN A 698 -21.39 -0.86 -18.17
C ASN A 698 -21.33 -0.47 -16.67
N ASP A 699 -20.42 -1.07 -15.91
CA ASP A 699 -20.36 -0.94 -14.44
C ASP A 699 -19.23 0.04 -14.07
N ASP A 700 -19.40 0.82 -13.01
CA ASP A 700 -18.32 1.69 -12.50
C ASP A 700 -17.10 0.87 -12.06
N ALA A 701 -17.28 -0.43 -11.79
CA ALA A 701 -16.20 -1.38 -11.59
C ALA A 701 -15.32 -1.57 -12.84
N ALA A 702 -15.85 -1.42 -14.05
CA ALA A 702 -15.13 -1.46 -15.34
C ALA A 702 -13.94 -0.48 -15.37
N ALA A 703 -14.16 0.71 -14.81
CA ALA A 703 -13.17 1.78 -14.75
C ALA A 703 -11.95 1.38 -13.91
N ALA A 704 -12.13 0.55 -12.86
CA ALA A 704 -11.03 0.04 -12.05
C ALA A 704 -10.08 -0.91 -12.82
N TRP A 705 -10.55 -1.53 -13.90
CA TRP A 705 -9.78 -2.43 -14.77
C TRP A 705 -9.11 -1.70 -15.95
N GLY A 706 -9.82 -0.70 -16.48
CA GLY A 706 -9.36 0.15 -17.58
C GLY A 706 -8.19 1.07 -17.22
N LYS A 707 -7.93 1.29 -15.92
CA LYS A 707 -6.92 2.25 -15.42
C LYS A 707 -5.51 2.05 -15.97
N TRP A 708 -5.16 0.84 -16.41
CA TRP A 708 -3.83 0.57 -16.97
C TRP A 708 -3.67 0.97 -18.43
N HIS A 709 -4.75 1.34 -19.13
CA HIS A 709 -4.72 1.63 -20.56
C HIS A 709 -3.74 2.78 -20.88
N ASP A 710 -4.00 3.96 -20.34
CA ASP A 710 -3.23 5.18 -20.69
C ASP A 710 -1.79 5.08 -20.18
N GLY A 711 -1.62 4.52 -18.99
CA GLY A 711 -0.30 4.24 -18.43
C GLY A 711 0.50 3.22 -19.22
N ALA A 712 -0.14 2.23 -19.82
CA ALA A 712 0.51 1.26 -20.68
C ALA A 712 0.92 1.88 -22.02
N ILE A 713 0.10 2.76 -22.59
CA ILE A 713 0.44 3.53 -23.79
C ILE A 713 1.67 4.40 -23.53
N TYR A 714 1.64 5.22 -22.46
CA TYR A 714 2.76 6.08 -22.09
C TYR A 714 4.06 5.30 -21.90
N ASN A 715 4.02 4.25 -21.07
CA ASN A 715 5.23 3.47 -20.79
C ASN A 715 5.72 2.67 -22.01
N ARG A 716 4.82 2.27 -22.92
CA ARG A 716 5.21 1.62 -24.18
C ARG A 716 5.96 2.63 -25.07
N ALA A 717 5.46 3.86 -25.16
CA ALA A 717 6.17 4.94 -25.84
C ALA A 717 7.56 5.18 -25.24
N ARG A 718 7.69 5.19 -23.91
CA ARG A 718 9.01 5.28 -23.23
C ARG A 718 9.93 4.10 -23.56
N ALA A 719 9.40 2.89 -23.69
CA ALA A 719 10.18 1.72 -24.10
C ALA A 719 10.66 1.85 -25.56
N LEU A 720 9.83 2.35 -26.47
CA LEU A 720 10.17 2.60 -27.87
C LEU A 720 11.21 3.71 -28.01
N GLU A 721 11.06 4.79 -27.22
CA GLU A 721 12.04 5.88 -27.11
C GLU A 721 13.41 5.33 -26.72
N ALA A 722 13.48 4.49 -25.68
CA ALA A 722 14.72 3.85 -25.23
C ALA A 722 15.34 2.87 -26.26
N MET A 723 14.56 2.40 -27.24
CA MET A 723 15.03 1.59 -28.38
C MET A 723 15.41 2.44 -29.61
N GLY A 724 15.29 3.77 -29.53
CA GLY A 724 15.53 4.68 -30.66
C GLY A 724 14.40 4.70 -31.70
N GLN A 725 13.23 4.14 -31.39
CA GLN A 725 12.07 4.10 -32.28
C GLN A 725 11.20 5.35 -32.07
N ILE A 726 11.79 6.52 -32.32
CA ILE A 726 11.22 7.82 -31.93
C ILE A 726 9.87 8.10 -32.63
N ASP A 727 9.74 7.81 -33.92
CA ASP A 727 8.48 8.05 -34.64
C ASP A 727 7.30 7.26 -34.06
N GLN A 728 7.52 5.99 -33.71
CA GLN A 728 6.48 5.15 -33.09
C GLN A 728 6.16 5.60 -31.66
N ALA A 729 7.17 6.03 -30.91
CA ALA A 729 6.96 6.59 -29.58
C ALA A 729 6.09 7.86 -29.65
N ARG A 730 6.36 8.74 -30.61
CA ARG A 730 5.58 9.97 -30.84
C ARG A 730 4.15 9.67 -31.23
N GLU A 731 3.93 8.76 -32.18
CA GLU A 731 2.57 8.37 -32.61
C GLU A 731 1.72 7.87 -31.43
N LEU A 732 2.29 7.06 -30.53
CA LEU A 732 1.59 6.60 -29.33
C LEU A 732 1.30 7.72 -28.33
N LEU A 733 2.24 8.65 -28.13
CA LEU A 733 2.06 9.78 -27.22
C LEU A 733 1.02 10.78 -27.75
N GLU A 734 1.02 11.03 -29.06
CA GLU A 734 0.08 11.94 -29.72
C GLU A 734 -1.34 11.36 -29.78
N SER A 735 -1.47 10.03 -29.85
CA SER A 735 -2.76 9.32 -29.81
C SER A 735 -3.25 8.98 -28.40
N SER A 736 -2.51 9.36 -27.35
CA SER A 736 -2.91 9.10 -25.97
C SER A 736 -4.16 9.91 -25.62
N GLU A 737 -5.13 9.23 -25.04
CA GLU A 737 -6.29 9.82 -24.40
C GLU A 737 -6.09 9.77 -22.86
N GLY A 738 -7.01 10.39 -22.11
CA GLY A 738 -7.01 10.33 -20.64
C GLY A 738 -6.24 11.45 -19.91
N PRO A 739 -6.12 11.36 -18.58
CA PRO A 739 -5.66 12.46 -17.72
C PRO A 739 -4.24 12.97 -18.02
N GLN A 740 -3.35 12.14 -18.57
CA GLN A 740 -1.97 12.55 -18.93
C GLN A 740 -1.80 12.95 -20.41
N ALA A 741 -2.89 13.03 -21.20
CA ALA A 741 -2.80 13.29 -22.64
C ALA A 741 -2.09 14.61 -22.99
N VAL A 742 -2.29 15.66 -22.20
CA VAL A 742 -1.61 16.96 -22.39
C VAL A 742 -0.09 16.79 -22.23
N GLY A 743 0.36 16.19 -21.13
CA GLY A 743 1.77 15.90 -20.88
C GLY A 743 2.40 14.99 -21.93
N ASN A 744 1.67 13.98 -22.41
CA ASN A 744 2.13 13.06 -23.45
C ASN A 744 2.38 13.80 -24.77
N ARG A 745 1.47 14.69 -25.18
CA ARG A 745 1.64 15.53 -26.38
C ARG A 745 2.82 16.50 -26.27
N LEU A 746 3.04 17.10 -25.09
CA LEU A 746 4.23 17.92 -24.83
C LEU A 746 5.52 17.10 -24.96
N ARG A 747 5.54 15.88 -24.42
CA ARG A 747 6.70 14.99 -24.58
C ARG A 747 6.95 14.64 -26.04
N ALA A 748 5.91 14.33 -26.81
CA ALA A 748 6.03 14.05 -28.25
C ALA A 748 6.63 15.25 -29.01
N ARG A 749 6.24 16.48 -28.65
CA ARG A 749 6.80 17.72 -29.18
C ARG A 749 8.31 17.83 -28.86
N ARG A 750 8.71 17.58 -27.60
CA ARG A 750 10.13 17.60 -27.18
C ARG A 750 10.97 16.58 -27.97
N LEU A 751 10.46 15.37 -28.17
CA LEU A 751 11.14 14.33 -28.98
C LEU A 751 11.32 14.76 -30.45
N ALA A 752 10.35 15.48 -31.02
CA ALA A 752 10.44 15.99 -32.38
C ALA A 752 11.58 17.01 -32.53
N THR A 753 11.69 17.96 -31.58
CA THR A 753 12.75 18.97 -31.56
C THR A 753 14.12 18.34 -31.43
N GLN A 754 14.29 17.41 -30.47
CA GLN A 754 15.57 16.72 -30.26
C GLN A 754 16.05 15.97 -31.50
N THR A 755 15.13 15.29 -32.20
CA THR A 755 15.46 14.57 -33.45
C THR A 755 15.93 15.52 -34.56
N GLN A 756 15.37 16.74 -34.62
CA GLN A 756 15.78 17.76 -35.60
C GLN A 756 17.15 18.35 -35.28
N GLU A 757 17.46 18.56 -34.01
CA GLU A 757 18.76 19.04 -33.53
C GLU A 757 19.86 18.00 -33.79
N ASP A 758 19.63 16.73 -33.41
CA ASP A 758 20.57 15.64 -33.67
C ASP A 758 20.86 15.45 -35.17
N ALA A 759 19.83 15.62 -36.01
CA ALA A 759 20.00 15.57 -37.46
C ALA A 759 20.86 16.75 -37.97
N ALA A 760 20.62 17.96 -37.46
CA ALA A 760 21.37 19.16 -37.85
C ALA A 760 22.83 19.16 -37.37
N GLU A 761 23.15 18.51 -36.24
CA GLU A 761 24.53 18.34 -35.76
C GLU A 761 25.30 17.23 -36.52
N SER A 762 24.57 16.32 -37.17
CA SER A 762 25.15 15.21 -37.95
C SER A 762 25.46 15.55 -39.42
N GLU A 763 24.94 16.68 -39.92
CA GLU A 763 25.22 17.27 -41.26
C GLU A 763 26.41 18.23 -41.23
#